data_AF-A0A8H4ZXB9-F1
#
_entry.id   AF-A0A8H4ZXB9-F1
#
_cell.length_a   1.000
_cell.length_b   1.000
_cell.length_c   1.000
_cell.angle_alpha   90.00
_cell.angle_beta   90.00
_cell.angle_gamma   90.00
#
_symmetry.space_group_name_H-M   'P 1'
#
loop_
_entity.id
_entity.type
_entity.pdbx_description
1 polymer ?
#
loop_
_entity_poly.entity_id
_entity_poly.type
_entity_poly.pdbx_seq_one_letter_code
_entity_poly.pdbx_strand_id
1 'polypeptide(L)'
;MDTKFIAAYEPQGTTPDFRLVNGSVRAIHPSELLIRVVATGICHTDLIFATWPADQIPYPKVLGHEGQFNTFLVVSAMITEVRSCLGAGVVVEAGPGVTKARPGDFVLLSFHNCKDCYDCKEGHPSFCSKFVEVNYGGEDATYTAEGTNLRGNFFGQSSFAELAVVKETSVVNVTNIIKTEEELKLFAPLGCGFQTGAATVENVARANEKDRVAVLGLGGVGLVSIMTAKMLACRTIIGIDRVPERLELAKALGATHVINTADENIDIKDEIQRVTDGKGSSITIDTTGNMGLIKAGLEFTANRGQLIFVGVPPLDAMMDLHLVTFMQTGKVIRGTIEGDAVPAEYLPRMVQWYREGKLPINKLISFYKPENFETALKDMKIGKTVKPVIVCRKRSPVVVEKQQRTQFRNSLQVILPKDPSSAASDDLDSPNDACIEPDLSVECGPESPSMCFESLWDQPEIDYPAERLIRGAAENYAKEPGIFEMVLNQRKDSDFTIISENSRVHQTEPKPASSSDAKLSGQSHIIYSYYSFLDLDISGLLPDDINYLEAQGCFRVPTPEALDEFVQEYFLHVHPALPLLDEAWFWAIFTRPVRGRSNLSLFVFQAMLFTACSFLPFSTLRSLGFASVHNARDTYYRRSKLLFDLCSERNLVSSAQGALLLSYNGTMKDQKRTNSIWLSTAIHLAQAAGADQFHTSLNPSLTTANELKRLWWCCIVRDRILPLGMRRQLHITSLDVAHGSYLPTEKDFSREIDGSRVYAPQTKRTLVQLFITLCELTVPLTDVIKIVYPTGRLTDIHSPVVHDAQQGRDSLQSCEAGLEAWFERATIQFPTPAGIITREESLVLYTNLLYIYYHAACFALYQHKAFIISQEQAKVTSELQWTKSKIEDAALGITENLKELIQLRLERFLPISIAAYIAVPLVLHILDVRLAKRPLQIAQ
;
A
#
# COMPACT_ATOMS: atom_id res chain seq x y z
N MET A 1 23.77 -16.57 34.68
CA MET A 1 24.47 -15.55 35.49
C MET A 1 23.59 -14.33 35.65
N ASP A 2 23.64 -13.64 36.79
CA ASP A 2 22.76 -12.50 37.08
C ASP A 2 23.11 -11.28 36.21
N THR A 3 22.11 -10.67 35.60
CA THR A 3 22.21 -9.58 34.60
C THR A 3 21.03 -8.62 34.75
N LYS A 4 21.16 -7.42 34.18
CA LYS A 4 20.11 -6.40 34.14
C LYS A 4 19.89 -6.02 32.68
N PHE A 5 18.63 -5.98 32.22
CA PHE A 5 18.32 -5.78 30.80
C PHE A 5 17.05 -4.95 30.60
N ILE A 6 16.93 -4.34 29.41
CA ILE A 6 15.69 -3.70 28.96
C ILE A 6 14.93 -4.73 28.11
N ALA A 7 13.85 -5.26 28.66
CA ALA A 7 12.98 -6.21 27.99
C ALA A 7 11.79 -5.48 27.34
N ALA A 8 11.41 -5.91 26.14
CA ALA A 8 10.14 -5.58 25.51
C ALA A 8 9.09 -6.63 25.90
N TYR A 9 7.97 -6.16 26.44
CA TYR A 9 6.74 -6.90 26.70
C TYR A 9 5.72 -6.58 25.58
N GLU A 10 4.61 -7.31 25.56
CA GLU A 10 3.58 -7.15 24.52
C GLU A 10 2.98 -5.73 24.59
N PRO A 11 2.96 -4.98 23.47
CA PRO A 11 2.60 -3.57 23.47
C PRO A 11 1.11 -3.34 23.71
N GLN A 12 0.77 -2.26 24.42
CA GLN A 12 -0.61 -1.78 24.49
C GLN A 12 -0.87 -0.85 23.29
N GLY A 13 -1.44 -1.44 22.23
CA GLY A 13 -1.61 -0.76 20.94
C GLY A 13 -0.27 -0.50 20.26
N THR A 14 -0.05 0.73 19.78
CA THR A 14 1.15 1.12 19.02
C THR A 14 2.31 1.65 19.88
N THR A 15 2.23 1.53 21.21
CA THR A 15 3.28 1.98 22.14
C THR A 15 4.09 0.79 22.67
N PRO A 16 5.42 0.73 22.45
CA PRO A 16 6.24 -0.39 22.94
C PRO A 16 6.40 -0.37 24.46
N ASP A 17 6.11 -1.51 25.09
CA ASP A 17 6.23 -1.72 26.54
C ASP A 17 7.64 -2.20 26.89
N PHE A 18 8.58 -1.26 26.97
CA PHE A 18 9.94 -1.52 27.43
C PHE A 18 10.06 -1.36 28.94
N ARG A 19 10.69 -2.32 29.62
CA ARG A 19 10.90 -2.31 31.08
C ARG A 19 12.35 -2.67 31.42
N LEU A 20 12.93 -2.00 32.41
CA LEU A 20 14.27 -2.26 32.92
C LEU A 20 14.22 -3.30 34.05
N VAL A 21 14.60 -4.55 33.75
CA VAL A 21 14.38 -5.74 34.57
C VAL A 21 15.71 -6.30 35.09
N ASN A 22 15.70 -6.90 36.28
CA ASN A 22 16.82 -7.72 36.79
C ASN A 22 16.47 -9.20 36.62
N GLY A 23 17.42 -10.00 36.16
CA GLY A 23 17.19 -11.43 35.91
C GLY A 23 18.51 -12.19 35.71
N SER A 24 18.46 -13.30 34.99
CA SER A 24 19.62 -14.12 34.67
C SER A 24 19.70 -14.42 33.17
N VAL A 25 20.92 -14.45 32.63
CA VAL A 25 21.22 -14.97 31.28
C VAL A 25 21.70 -16.42 31.37
N ARG A 26 21.37 -17.26 30.38
CA ARG A 26 21.80 -18.67 30.32
C ARG A 26 23.33 -18.82 30.17
N ALA A 27 23.83 -20.04 30.35
CA ALA A 27 25.20 -20.40 29.96
C ALA A 27 25.33 -20.46 28.42
N ILE A 28 26.54 -20.25 27.90
CA ILE A 28 26.80 -20.25 26.45
C ILE A 28 26.94 -21.65 25.85
N HIS A 29 26.61 -21.75 24.56
CA HIS A 29 26.90 -22.90 23.71
C HIS A 29 28.29 -22.78 23.04
N PRO A 30 28.85 -23.87 22.47
CA PRO A 30 30.24 -23.88 22.00
C PRO A 30 30.63 -22.86 20.92
N SER A 31 29.67 -22.30 20.17
CA SER A 31 29.87 -21.30 19.10
C SER A 31 29.49 -19.87 19.51
N GLU A 32 29.29 -19.64 20.81
CA GLU A 32 28.80 -18.38 21.37
C GLU A 32 29.80 -17.71 22.31
N LEU A 33 29.59 -16.42 22.55
CA LEU A 33 30.34 -15.63 23.51
C LEU A 33 29.36 -15.00 24.51
N LEU A 34 29.76 -14.96 25.79
CA LEU A 34 29.08 -14.19 26.83
C LEU A 34 29.82 -12.87 26.99
N ILE A 35 29.15 -11.74 26.80
CA ILE A 35 29.82 -10.44 26.67
C ILE A 35 29.14 -9.35 27.53
N ARG A 36 29.92 -8.60 28.33
CA ARG A 36 29.45 -7.55 29.26
C ARG A 36 29.34 -6.17 28.60
N VAL A 37 28.16 -5.78 28.15
CA VAL A 37 27.93 -4.55 27.38
C VAL A 37 28.50 -3.34 28.13
N VAL A 38 29.37 -2.57 27.46
CA VAL A 38 29.89 -1.26 27.92
C VAL A 38 28.91 -0.16 27.53
N ALA A 39 28.45 -0.17 26.28
CA ALA A 39 27.30 0.62 25.85
C ALA A 39 26.55 -0.10 24.71
N THR A 40 25.34 0.36 24.43
CA THR A 40 24.49 -0.11 23.32
C THR A 40 23.75 1.07 22.71
N GLY A 41 23.77 1.17 21.37
CA GLY A 41 23.01 2.16 20.63
C GLY A 41 21.53 1.77 20.50
N ILE A 42 20.65 2.76 20.59
CA ILE A 42 19.23 2.58 20.30
C ILE A 42 18.98 2.96 18.83
N CYS A 43 18.23 2.13 18.11
CA CYS A 43 17.85 2.37 16.73
C CYS A 43 16.32 2.31 16.56
N HIS A 44 15.80 2.85 15.46
CA HIS A 44 14.37 2.81 15.15
C HIS A 44 13.87 1.37 14.92
N THR A 45 14.75 0.49 14.46
CA THR A 45 14.49 -0.95 14.32
C THR A 45 14.13 -1.59 15.67
N ASP A 46 14.75 -1.21 16.79
CA ASP A 46 14.38 -1.76 18.11
C ASP A 46 12.95 -1.37 18.50
N LEU A 47 12.48 -0.18 18.09
CA LEU A 47 11.09 0.24 18.32
C LEU A 47 10.11 -0.58 17.47
N ILE A 48 10.39 -0.72 16.18
CA ILE A 48 9.56 -1.51 15.24
C ILE A 48 9.39 -2.94 15.75
N PHE A 49 10.47 -3.60 16.15
CA PHE A 49 10.45 -4.98 16.64
C PHE A 49 9.85 -5.13 18.06
N ALA A 50 9.78 -4.06 18.84
CA ALA A 50 9.06 -4.00 20.12
C ALA A 50 7.56 -3.69 20.00
N THR A 51 7.09 -3.29 18.81
CA THR A 51 5.66 -3.14 18.49
C THR A 51 5.15 -4.18 17.49
N TRP A 52 5.98 -5.17 17.14
CA TRP A 52 5.64 -6.19 16.15
C TRP A 52 4.56 -7.17 16.67
N PRO A 53 3.62 -7.62 15.83
CA PRO A 53 2.61 -8.62 16.22
C PRO A 53 3.20 -9.89 16.89
N ALA A 54 2.54 -10.32 17.98
CA ALA A 54 3.03 -11.38 18.87
C ALA A 54 2.98 -12.79 18.25
N ASP A 55 2.10 -13.00 17.26
CA ASP A 55 1.98 -14.20 16.43
C ASP A 55 3.20 -14.42 15.52
N GLN A 56 3.89 -13.34 15.14
CA GLN A 56 5.09 -13.39 14.30
C GLN A 56 6.38 -13.39 15.13
N ILE A 57 6.47 -12.58 16.20
CA ILE A 57 7.68 -12.47 17.03
C ILE A 57 7.28 -12.40 18.52
N PRO A 58 7.21 -13.56 19.22
CA PRO A 58 6.65 -13.64 20.57
C PRO A 58 7.34 -12.78 21.63
N TYR A 59 6.55 -12.40 22.64
CA TYR A 59 6.98 -11.67 23.83
C TYR A 59 7.04 -12.61 25.06
N PRO A 60 7.80 -12.26 26.11
CA PRO A 60 8.73 -11.13 26.22
C PRO A 60 10.09 -11.39 25.55
N LYS A 61 10.78 -10.33 25.14
CA LYS A 61 12.05 -10.40 24.38
C LYS A 61 13.03 -9.27 24.73
N VAL A 62 14.33 -9.54 24.67
CA VAL A 62 15.40 -8.54 24.86
C VAL A 62 15.94 -8.13 23.48
N LEU A 63 15.96 -6.83 23.19
CA LEU A 63 16.39 -6.27 21.90
C LEU A 63 17.78 -5.60 22.00
N GLY A 64 18.07 -4.62 21.14
CA GLY A 64 19.38 -3.97 21.04
C GLY A 64 20.30 -4.67 20.06
N HIS A 65 20.82 -3.91 19.08
CA HIS A 65 21.64 -4.44 17.98
C HIS A 65 22.92 -3.63 17.69
N GLU A 66 23.35 -2.74 18.60
CA GLU A 66 24.54 -1.89 18.43
C GLU A 66 25.45 -1.92 19.70
N GLY A 67 26.05 -3.06 20.09
CA GLY A 67 26.80 -3.27 21.38
C GLY A 67 28.36 -3.34 21.34
N GLN A 68 29.07 -3.01 22.45
CA GLN A 68 30.57 -2.98 22.55
C GLN A 68 31.18 -3.28 23.97
N PHE A 69 32.48 -3.67 24.08
CA PHE A 69 33.06 -4.44 25.24
C PHE A 69 34.62 -4.29 25.47
N ASN A 70 35.21 -4.36 26.71
CA ASN A 70 36.62 -3.94 27.09
C ASN A 70 37.33 -4.70 28.27
N THR A 71 38.67 -4.92 28.36
CA THR A 71 39.29 -5.82 29.40
C THR A 71 40.02 -5.23 30.62
N PHE A 72 39.61 -5.63 31.85
CA PHE A 72 40.43 -6.35 32.88
C PHE A 72 39.61 -6.70 34.16
N LEU A 73 39.74 -7.83 34.90
CA LEU A 73 40.03 -9.27 34.65
C LEU A 73 39.80 -10.08 35.97
N VAL A 74 39.25 -11.32 35.94
CA VAL A 74 39.33 -12.34 37.04
C VAL A 74 39.38 -13.75 36.45
N VAL A 75 40.46 -14.51 36.73
CA VAL A 75 40.58 -15.95 36.43
C VAL A 75 39.97 -16.81 37.54
N SER A 76 39.54 -18.03 37.17
CA SER A 76 39.12 -19.18 37.98
C SER A 76 39.37 -19.15 39.51
N ALA A 77 38.44 -19.73 40.26
CA ALA A 77 38.55 -19.96 41.70
C ALA A 77 39.55 -21.08 42.10
N MET A 78 40.76 -21.08 41.54
CA MET A 78 41.95 -21.76 42.07
C MET A 78 43.24 -20.98 41.81
N ILE A 79 44.08 -20.90 42.86
CA ILE A 79 45.46 -20.38 42.90
C ILE A 79 45.63 -18.84 42.92
N THR A 80 45.47 -18.29 44.12
CA THR A 80 46.49 -17.53 44.90
C THR A 80 47.31 -16.38 44.25
N GLU A 81 47.01 -15.16 44.75
CA GLU A 81 47.92 -14.01 45.07
C GLU A 81 48.31 -12.89 44.08
N VAL A 82 48.36 -11.68 44.68
CA VAL A 82 49.16 -10.46 44.36
C VAL A 82 48.67 -9.45 43.30
N ARG A 83 47.96 -8.42 43.83
CA ARG A 83 48.09 -6.95 43.61
C ARG A 83 47.55 -6.22 42.35
N SER A 84 46.82 -5.13 42.68
CA SER A 84 46.97 -3.76 42.13
C SER A 84 46.13 -3.27 40.93
N CYS A 85 44.89 -2.86 41.26
CA CYS A 85 44.25 -1.58 40.86
C CYS A 85 43.71 -1.34 39.41
N LEU A 86 42.56 -0.65 39.38
CA LEU A 86 41.83 -0.07 38.22
C LEU A 86 41.19 -1.11 37.26
N GLY A 87 40.01 -0.80 36.67
CA GLY A 87 39.19 -1.83 36.01
C GLY A 87 38.19 -1.39 34.92
N ALA A 88 37.82 -2.37 34.08
CA ALA A 88 36.92 -2.32 32.92
C ALA A 88 36.14 -3.66 32.77
N GLY A 89 35.49 -4.01 31.65
CA GLY A 89 34.87 -5.36 31.49
C GLY A 89 34.23 -5.75 30.13
N VAL A 90 34.18 -7.07 29.85
CA VAL A 90 34.50 -7.69 28.54
C VAL A 90 33.55 -8.79 28.07
N VAL A 91 33.86 -9.42 26.91
CA VAL A 91 33.84 -10.88 26.70
C VAL A 91 34.22 -11.63 27.99
N VAL A 92 33.21 -12.09 28.72
CA VAL A 92 33.34 -12.84 29.97
C VAL A 92 33.78 -14.27 29.67
N GLU A 93 33.21 -14.86 28.62
CA GLU A 93 33.35 -16.28 28.28
C GLU A 93 33.23 -16.45 26.76
N ALA A 94 33.89 -17.47 26.21
CA ALA A 94 33.77 -17.86 24.80
C ALA A 94 33.78 -19.38 24.71
N GLY A 95 32.87 -19.95 23.91
CA GLY A 95 32.77 -21.40 23.74
C GLY A 95 33.98 -21.97 22.99
N PRO A 96 34.31 -23.27 23.16
CA PRO A 96 35.50 -23.88 22.56
C PRO A 96 35.51 -23.95 21.02
N GLY A 97 34.41 -23.62 20.34
CA GLY A 97 34.33 -23.46 18.88
C GLY A 97 34.45 -22.00 18.41
N VAL A 98 34.69 -21.04 19.30
CA VAL A 98 34.89 -19.62 18.96
C VAL A 98 36.34 -19.35 18.56
N THR A 99 36.52 -18.62 17.46
CA THR A 99 37.83 -18.28 16.88
C THR A 99 38.05 -16.76 16.76
N LYS A 100 37.00 -15.97 16.49
CA LYS A 100 37.14 -14.52 16.23
C LYS A 100 37.62 -13.69 17.43
N ALA A 101 37.31 -14.10 18.65
CA ALA A 101 37.63 -13.34 19.86
C ALA A 101 37.70 -14.27 21.09
N ARG A 102 38.52 -13.89 22.05
CA ARG A 102 38.72 -14.58 23.34
C ARG A 102 38.30 -13.70 24.53
N PRO A 103 38.10 -14.27 25.73
CA PRO A 103 38.10 -13.49 26.97
C PRO A 103 39.40 -12.69 27.07
N GLY A 104 39.29 -11.37 27.03
CA GLY A 104 40.43 -10.48 26.78
C GLY A 104 40.19 -9.44 25.69
N ASP A 105 39.32 -9.72 24.72
CA ASP A 105 39.27 -8.91 23.50
C ASP A 105 38.18 -7.82 23.53
N PHE A 106 38.48 -6.70 22.89
CA PHE A 106 37.53 -5.62 22.66
C PHE A 106 36.79 -5.92 21.36
N VAL A 107 35.46 -5.84 21.39
CA VAL A 107 34.64 -6.12 20.20
C VAL A 107 33.57 -5.06 19.99
N LEU A 108 33.22 -4.84 18.72
CA LEU A 108 31.96 -4.23 18.28
C LEU A 108 31.05 -5.37 17.78
N LEU A 109 29.73 -5.19 17.87
CA LEU A 109 28.75 -6.14 17.33
C LEU A 109 27.97 -5.53 16.17
N SER A 110 27.74 -6.37 15.16
CA SER A 110 26.94 -6.10 13.96
C SER A 110 25.75 -7.08 13.90
N PHE A 111 25.09 -7.16 12.75
CA PHE A 111 24.18 -8.25 12.39
C PHE A 111 24.87 -9.62 12.29
N HIS A 112 24.08 -10.68 12.46
CA HIS A 112 24.46 -12.09 12.34
C HIS A 112 24.14 -12.64 10.94
N ASN A 113 24.96 -13.58 10.48
CA ASN A 113 24.82 -14.28 9.20
C ASN A 113 25.23 -15.75 9.34
N CYS A 114 24.79 -16.62 8.42
CA CYS A 114 25.01 -18.06 8.52
C CYS A 114 26.40 -18.55 8.07
N LYS A 115 27.27 -17.69 7.48
CA LYS A 115 28.50 -18.02 6.75
C LYS A 115 28.35 -18.95 5.52
N ASP A 116 27.41 -19.89 5.52
CA ASP A 116 27.41 -21.02 4.59
C ASP A 116 26.61 -20.83 3.29
N CYS A 117 25.69 -19.87 3.21
CA CYS A 117 24.95 -19.60 1.98
C CYS A 117 25.82 -18.91 0.91
N TYR A 118 25.36 -18.93 -0.34
CA TYR A 118 26.03 -18.30 -1.49
C TYR A 118 26.44 -16.85 -1.18
N ASP A 119 25.47 -16.02 -0.76
CA ASP A 119 25.66 -14.59 -0.51
C ASP A 119 26.70 -14.33 0.60
N CYS A 120 26.78 -15.21 1.61
CA CYS A 120 27.80 -15.11 2.65
C CYS A 120 29.21 -15.47 2.16
N LYS A 121 29.33 -16.31 1.13
CA LYS A 121 30.61 -16.75 0.55
C LYS A 121 31.12 -15.76 -0.49
N GLU A 122 30.23 -15.13 -1.25
CA GLU A 122 30.54 -14.05 -2.21
C GLU A 122 30.74 -12.67 -1.54
N GLY A 123 30.83 -12.59 -0.21
CA GLY A 123 31.10 -11.33 0.50
C GLY A 123 29.90 -10.40 0.69
N HIS A 124 28.67 -10.89 0.51
CA HIS A 124 27.40 -10.17 0.68
C HIS A 124 26.59 -10.66 1.92
N PRO A 125 27.15 -10.62 3.15
CA PRO A 125 26.53 -11.23 4.32
C PRO A 125 25.20 -10.57 4.72
N SER A 126 24.95 -9.31 4.33
CA SER A 126 23.67 -8.63 4.54
C SER A 126 22.49 -9.24 3.77
N PHE A 127 22.77 -9.95 2.68
CA PHE A 127 21.79 -10.66 1.87
C PHE A 127 21.75 -12.17 2.17
N CYS A 128 22.30 -12.58 3.32
CA CYS A 128 22.25 -13.97 3.80
C CYS A 128 20.85 -14.58 3.66
N SER A 129 20.73 -15.74 3.01
CA SER A 129 19.43 -16.42 2.80
C SER A 129 18.68 -16.80 4.08
N LYS A 130 19.35 -16.75 5.24
CA LYS A 130 18.77 -16.93 6.59
C LYS A 130 18.67 -15.63 7.41
N PHE A 131 18.87 -14.44 6.83
CA PHE A 131 18.99 -13.18 7.58
C PHE A 131 17.83 -12.94 8.56
N VAL A 132 16.59 -13.16 8.12
CA VAL A 132 15.38 -13.02 8.95
C VAL A 132 15.36 -14.01 10.12
N GLU A 133 15.65 -15.28 9.85
CA GLU A 133 15.73 -16.35 10.86
C GLU A 133 16.75 -16.01 11.96
N VAL A 134 17.97 -15.63 11.55
CA VAL A 134 19.11 -15.50 12.48
C VAL A 134 19.21 -14.14 13.17
N ASN A 135 18.57 -13.09 12.65
CA ASN A 135 18.55 -11.77 13.27
C ASN A 135 17.22 -11.44 13.97
N TYR A 136 16.07 -11.88 13.45
CA TYR A 136 14.76 -11.46 13.95
C TYR A 136 14.02 -12.54 14.74
N GLY A 137 14.23 -13.83 14.45
CA GLY A 137 13.54 -14.92 15.15
C GLY A 137 13.89 -15.02 16.64
N GLY A 138 15.15 -14.75 17.00
CA GLY A 138 15.65 -14.85 18.36
C GLY A 138 15.59 -16.26 18.95
N GLU A 139 16.00 -16.40 20.20
CA GLU A 139 16.15 -17.71 20.87
C GLU A 139 15.51 -17.73 22.26
N ASP A 140 14.61 -18.69 22.51
CA ASP A 140 13.88 -18.85 23.77
C ASP A 140 14.80 -19.11 24.97
N ALA A 141 14.36 -18.65 26.16
CA ALA A 141 15.08 -18.85 27.43
C ALA A 141 16.56 -18.41 27.42
N THR A 142 16.94 -17.49 26.52
CA THR A 142 18.25 -16.83 26.58
C THR A 142 18.39 -16.04 27.90
N TYR A 143 17.29 -15.41 28.31
CA TYR A 143 17.15 -14.70 29.59
C TYR A 143 15.96 -15.24 30.38
N THR A 144 16.00 -15.08 31.70
CA THR A 144 14.90 -15.40 32.63
C THR A 144 14.79 -14.28 33.66
N ALA A 145 13.57 -13.81 33.93
CA ALA A 145 13.27 -12.89 35.05
C ALA A 145 11.88 -13.19 35.61
N GLU A 146 11.70 -13.04 36.92
CA GLU A 146 10.41 -13.24 37.61
C GLU A 146 9.74 -14.61 37.30
N GLY A 147 10.56 -15.64 37.06
CA GLY A 147 10.12 -16.98 36.67
C GLY A 147 9.72 -17.15 35.21
N THR A 148 9.69 -16.06 34.43
CA THR A 148 9.36 -16.03 33.00
C THR A 148 10.63 -16.07 32.15
N ASN A 149 10.62 -16.88 31.09
CA ASN A 149 11.68 -16.91 30.08
C ASN A 149 11.43 -15.82 29.03
N LEU A 150 12.51 -15.15 28.59
CA LEU A 150 12.48 -14.13 27.55
C LEU A 150 13.34 -14.58 26.37
N ARG A 151 12.89 -14.24 25.15
CA ARG A 151 13.71 -14.44 23.94
C ARG A 151 14.93 -13.50 23.95
N GLY A 152 16.06 -14.00 23.49
CA GLY A 152 17.26 -13.21 23.22
C GLY A 152 17.76 -13.40 21.79
N ASN A 153 19.05 -13.17 21.58
CA ASN A 153 19.73 -13.34 20.29
C ASN A 153 19.20 -12.47 19.12
N PHE A 154 18.56 -11.33 19.39
CA PHE A 154 18.19 -10.34 18.36
C PHE A 154 19.45 -9.77 17.70
N PHE A 155 19.50 -9.74 16.37
CA PHE A 155 20.71 -9.49 15.56
C PHE A 155 21.91 -10.39 15.93
N GLY A 156 21.64 -11.58 16.49
CA GLY A 156 22.66 -12.44 17.07
C GLY A 156 23.36 -11.86 18.30
N GLN A 157 22.73 -10.94 19.04
CA GLN A 157 23.34 -10.24 20.19
C GLN A 157 22.39 -9.86 21.36
N SER A 158 21.19 -9.31 21.12
CA SER A 158 20.32 -8.71 22.17
C SER A 158 21.08 -7.81 23.17
N SER A 159 21.71 -6.75 22.68
CA SER A 159 22.66 -5.94 23.46
C SER A 159 22.04 -4.95 24.45
N PHE A 160 20.71 -4.93 24.63
CA PHE A 160 20.05 -4.21 25.75
C PHE A 160 20.20 -4.91 27.12
N ALA A 161 21.36 -5.54 27.40
CA ALA A 161 21.63 -6.29 28.63
C ALA A 161 23.04 -6.03 29.19
N GLU A 162 23.22 -6.03 30.52
CA GLU A 162 24.56 -5.90 31.15
C GLU A 162 25.49 -7.07 30.80
N LEU A 163 24.92 -8.26 30.62
CA LEU A 163 25.56 -9.47 30.09
C LEU A 163 24.67 -10.02 28.98
N ALA A 164 25.23 -10.24 27.79
CA ALA A 164 24.52 -10.72 26.61
C ALA A 164 25.20 -11.99 26.03
N VAL A 165 24.39 -12.93 25.55
CA VAL A 165 24.86 -14.07 24.73
C VAL A 165 24.79 -13.68 23.27
N VAL A 166 25.90 -13.84 22.55
CA VAL A 166 26.00 -13.46 21.13
C VAL A 166 26.61 -14.60 20.31
N LYS A 167 26.25 -14.67 19.03
CA LYS A 167 26.85 -15.63 18.07
C LYS A 167 28.16 -15.07 17.53
N GLU A 168 29.16 -15.91 17.28
CA GLU A 168 30.47 -15.44 16.78
C GLU A 168 30.37 -14.58 15.49
N THR A 169 29.41 -14.85 14.60
CA THR A 169 29.43 -14.21 13.27
C THR A 169 29.06 -12.72 13.31
N SER A 170 28.31 -12.24 14.33
CA SER A 170 28.06 -10.81 14.58
C SER A 170 29.24 -10.07 15.23
N VAL A 171 30.26 -10.78 15.74
CA VAL A 171 31.42 -10.20 16.41
C VAL A 171 32.43 -9.60 15.42
N VAL A 172 32.87 -8.36 15.67
CA VAL A 172 34.02 -7.73 15.01
C VAL A 172 35.07 -7.39 16.08
N ASN A 173 36.23 -8.07 16.02
CA ASN A 173 37.31 -7.89 17.00
C ASN A 173 38.10 -6.62 16.68
N VAL A 174 38.08 -5.66 17.62
CA VAL A 174 38.70 -4.34 17.48
C VAL A 174 39.84 -4.12 18.48
N THR A 175 40.29 -5.15 19.20
CA THR A 175 41.36 -5.09 20.23
C THR A 175 42.63 -4.41 19.76
N ASN A 176 42.98 -4.53 18.47
CA ASN A 176 44.15 -3.88 17.89
C ASN A 176 43.91 -2.40 17.55
N ILE A 177 42.66 -2.00 17.33
CA ILE A 177 42.27 -0.68 16.79
C ILE A 177 41.82 0.27 17.91
N ILE A 178 40.92 -0.19 18.79
CA ILE A 178 40.29 0.60 19.86
C ILE A 178 40.93 0.23 21.20
N LYS A 179 41.23 1.22 22.06
CA LYS A 179 42.04 1.02 23.28
C LYS A 179 41.40 1.52 24.58
N THR A 180 40.25 2.19 24.52
CA THR A 180 39.55 2.74 25.70
C THR A 180 38.07 2.31 25.75
N GLU A 181 37.42 2.40 26.92
CA GLU A 181 35.96 2.24 27.02
C GLU A 181 35.23 3.45 26.42
N GLU A 182 35.87 4.61 26.42
CA GLU A 182 35.38 5.89 25.88
C GLU A 182 35.21 5.82 24.36
N GLU A 183 36.20 5.29 23.66
CA GLU A 183 36.10 4.97 22.24
C GLU A 183 35.04 3.91 21.95
N LEU A 184 34.92 2.86 22.76
CA LEU A 184 33.88 1.85 22.55
C LEU A 184 32.46 2.44 22.66
N LYS A 185 32.21 3.28 23.68
CA LYS A 185 30.94 4.03 23.81
C LYS A 185 30.67 4.90 22.58
N LEU A 186 31.69 5.53 22.02
CA LEU A 186 31.57 6.38 20.84
C LEU A 186 31.32 5.58 19.54
N PHE A 187 32.04 4.48 19.35
CA PHE A 187 31.94 3.62 18.17
C PHE A 187 30.74 2.64 18.24
N ALA A 188 29.87 2.81 19.24
CA ALA A 188 28.68 2.02 19.45
C ALA A 188 27.79 1.82 18.21
N PRO A 189 27.39 2.87 17.46
CA PRO A 189 26.38 2.73 16.42
C PRO A 189 26.95 2.32 15.06
N LEU A 190 28.27 2.01 14.99
CA LEU A 190 28.90 1.56 13.76
C LEU A 190 28.32 0.24 13.27
N GLY A 191 27.92 -0.67 14.17
CA GLY A 191 27.41 -2.00 13.84
C GLY A 191 25.99 -2.10 13.27
N CYS A 192 25.28 -0.97 13.08
CA CYS A 192 24.03 -0.95 12.31
C CYS A 192 23.85 0.40 11.60
N GLY A 193 23.24 1.39 12.29
CA GLY A 193 22.74 2.59 11.62
C GLY A 193 23.81 3.41 10.91
N PHE A 194 25.05 3.44 11.44
CA PHE A 194 26.13 4.19 10.81
C PHE A 194 26.80 3.42 9.65
N GLN A 195 27.12 2.11 9.77
CA GLN A 195 27.64 1.37 8.60
C GLN A 195 26.64 1.38 7.45
N THR A 196 25.35 1.23 7.75
CA THR A 196 24.27 1.27 6.77
C THR A 196 24.34 2.58 5.97
N GLY A 197 24.36 3.73 6.65
CA GLY A 197 24.36 5.03 5.99
C GLY A 197 25.60 5.29 5.13
N ALA A 198 26.77 4.77 5.53
CA ALA A 198 28.02 4.95 4.80
C ALA A 198 28.17 3.96 3.63
N ALA A 199 27.96 2.67 3.88
CA ALA A 199 28.11 1.62 2.88
C ALA A 199 27.03 1.69 1.79
N THR A 200 25.83 2.22 2.08
CA THR A 200 24.87 2.54 1.01
C THR A 200 25.43 3.55 0.00
N VAL A 201 26.20 4.54 0.44
CA VAL A 201 26.80 5.54 -0.47
C VAL A 201 28.00 4.94 -1.24
N GLU A 202 28.87 4.19 -0.54
CA GLU A 202 30.11 3.65 -1.10
C GLU A 202 29.91 2.35 -1.90
N ASN A 203 29.32 1.31 -1.28
CA ASN A 203 29.21 -0.04 -1.84
C ASN A 203 28.02 -0.15 -2.81
N VAL A 204 26.85 0.36 -2.39
CA VAL A 204 25.57 0.15 -3.08
C VAL A 204 25.37 1.15 -4.22
N ALA A 205 25.49 2.45 -3.92
CA ALA A 205 25.31 3.53 -4.89
C ALA A 205 26.56 3.80 -5.75
N ARG A 206 27.76 3.55 -5.18
CA ARG A 206 29.07 3.83 -5.78
C ARG A 206 29.25 5.30 -6.14
N ALA A 207 28.84 6.17 -5.21
CA ALA A 207 28.85 7.63 -5.38
C ALA A 207 30.26 8.18 -5.60
N ASN A 208 30.37 9.22 -6.43
CA ASN A 208 31.62 9.92 -6.71
C ASN A 208 31.39 11.44 -6.86
N GLU A 209 32.48 12.18 -7.11
CA GLU A 209 32.50 13.64 -7.27
C GLU A 209 31.44 14.22 -8.24
N LYS A 210 31.01 13.45 -9.24
CA LYS A 210 30.05 13.87 -10.29
C LYS A 210 28.59 13.71 -9.85
N ASP A 211 28.35 13.04 -8.73
CA ASP A 211 27.00 12.72 -8.27
C ASP A 211 26.31 13.87 -7.54
N ARG A 212 24.99 13.86 -7.66
CA ARG A 212 24.05 14.75 -6.99
C ARG A 212 23.21 13.87 -6.06
N VAL A 213 23.63 13.80 -4.79
CA VAL A 213 23.09 12.88 -3.79
C VAL A 213 21.95 13.56 -3.02
N ALA A 214 20.76 13.01 -3.08
CA ALA A 214 19.63 13.36 -2.23
C ALA A 214 19.44 12.31 -1.13
N VAL A 215 19.26 12.75 0.12
CA VAL A 215 19.03 11.86 1.26
C VAL A 215 17.71 12.24 1.92
N LEU A 216 16.73 11.33 1.82
CA LEU A 216 15.44 11.43 2.49
C LEU A 216 15.59 10.88 3.91
N GLY A 217 15.25 11.71 4.89
CA GLY A 217 15.46 11.46 6.32
C GLY A 217 16.86 11.84 6.79
N LEU A 218 16.95 12.63 7.86
CA LEU A 218 18.21 13.03 8.50
C LEU A 218 18.33 12.43 9.91
N GLY A 219 17.94 11.15 10.02
CA GLY A 219 18.28 10.30 11.17
C GLY A 219 19.76 9.87 11.16
N GLY A 220 20.12 8.94 12.06
CA GLY A 220 21.49 8.46 12.18
C GLY A 220 22.07 7.85 10.90
N VAL A 221 21.24 7.16 10.11
CA VAL A 221 21.60 6.61 8.79
C VAL A 221 21.87 7.77 7.81
N GLY A 222 20.87 8.61 7.56
CA GLY A 222 20.96 9.67 6.56
C GLY A 222 22.05 10.71 6.83
N LEU A 223 22.24 11.13 8.09
CA LEU A 223 23.34 12.06 8.42
C LEU A 223 24.73 11.44 8.24
N VAL A 224 24.87 10.11 8.32
CA VAL A 224 26.11 9.43 7.93
C VAL A 224 26.23 9.35 6.40
N SER A 225 25.15 9.10 5.66
CA SER A 225 25.16 9.20 4.19
C SER A 225 25.59 10.59 3.69
N ILE A 226 25.13 11.66 4.33
CA ILE A 226 25.57 13.05 4.06
C ILE A 226 27.09 13.22 4.31
N MET A 227 27.62 12.66 5.41
CA MET A 227 29.07 12.72 5.69
C MET A 227 29.90 11.91 4.67
N THR A 228 29.45 10.71 4.31
CA THR A 228 30.16 9.86 3.33
C THR A 228 30.11 10.46 1.92
N ALA A 229 28.99 11.02 1.48
CA ALA A 229 28.91 11.72 0.19
C ALA A 229 29.90 12.90 0.11
N LYS A 230 30.07 13.65 1.22
CA LYS A 230 31.10 14.70 1.30
C LYS A 230 32.52 14.14 1.34
N MET A 231 32.75 13.01 2.01
CA MET A 231 34.05 12.33 2.02
C MET A 231 34.46 11.85 0.62
N LEU A 232 33.48 11.47 -0.22
CA LEU A 232 33.65 11.11 -1.64
C LEU A 232 33.54 12.32 -2.59
N ALA A 233 33.59 13.54 -2.05
CA ALA A 233 33.58 14.82 -2.76
C ALA A 233 32.38 15.07 -3.71
N CYS A 234 31.23 14.41 -3.49
CA CYS A 234 30.01 14.64 -4.28
C CYS A 234 29.62 16.12 -4.27
N ARG A 235 29.54 16.75 -5.45
CA ARG A 235 29.41 18.22 -5.56
C ARG A 235 28.07 18.77 -5.06
N THR A 236 26.98 18.02 -5.22
CA THR A 236 25.65 18.42 -4.74
C THR A 236 25.15 17.37 -3.76
N ILE A 237 24.94 17.78 -2.51
CA ILE A 237 24.46 16.93 -1.42
C ILE A 237 23.24 17.63 -0.80
N ILE A 238 22.08 16.97 -0.85
CA ILE A 238 20.76 17.50 -0.50
C ILE A 238 20.20 16.70 0.68
N GLY A 239 20.02 17.35 1.85
CA GLY A 239 19.42 16.72 3.04
C GLY A 239 17.95 17.09 3.20
N ILE A 240 17.07 16.10 3.38
CA ILE A 240 15.61 16.29 3.34
C ILE A 240 14.98 15.69 4.61
N ASP A 241 14.42 16.53 5.49
CA ASP A 241 13.76 16.14 6.75
C ASP A 241 12.73 17.26 7.12
N ARG A 242 11.95 17.05 8.17
CA ARG A 242 10.98 18.01 8.73
C ARG A 242 11.46 18.72 10.00
N VAL A 243 12.60 18.32 10.55
CA VAL A 243 13.14 18.83 11.82
C VAL A 243 14.24 19.88 11.54
N PRO A 244 14.04 21.18 11.82
CA PRO A 244 14.99 22.25 11.51
C PRO A 244 16.40 22.01 12.06
N GLU A 245 16.52 21.49 13.27
CA GLU A 245 17.79 21.20 13.93
C GLU A 245 18.60 20.13 13.18
N ARG A 246 17.92 19.18 12.52
CA ARG A 246 18.58 18.16 11.69
C ARG A 246 19.04 18.72 10.35
N LEU A 247 18.30 19.68 9.78
CA LEU A 247 18.67 20.36 8.54
C LEU A 247 19.93 21.22 8.75
N GLU A 248 20.00 22.00 9.83
CA GLU A 248 21.22 22.75 10.16
C GLU A 248 22.40 21.84 10.54
N LEU A 249 22.15 20.74 11.25
CA LEU A 249 23.17 19.72 11.51
C LEU A 249 23.68 19.08 10.21
N ALA A 250 22.80 18.79 9.25
CA ALA A 250 23.19 18.26 7.95
C ALA A 250 24.11 19.22 7.18
N LYS A 251 23.82 20.53 7.16
CA LYS A 251 24.74 21.54 6.59
C LYS A 251 26.12 21.51 7.29
N ALA A 252 26.12 21.51 8.62
CA ALA A 252 27.33 21.49 9.44
C ALA A 252 28.15 20.18 9.33
N LEU A 253 27.56 19.12 8.78
CA LEU A 253 28.21 17.84 8.50
C LEU A 253 28.68 17.75 7.04
N GLY A 254 27.81 18.07 6.06
CA GLY A 254 28.22 18.10 4.66
C GLY A 254 27.16 18.41 3.59
N ALA A 255 25.89 18.61 3.94
CA ALA A 255 24.86 18.95 2.98
C ALA A 255 25.11 20.35 2.38
N THR A 256 25.18 20.43 1.05
CA THR A 256 25.28 21.72 0.33
C THR A 256 23.94 22.45 0.24
N HIS A 257 22.84 21.68 0.26
CA HIS A 257 21.46 22.15 0.20
C HIS A 257 20.62 21.34 1.19
N VAL A 258 19.53 21.92 1.69
CA VAL A 258 18.56 21.21 2.54
C VAL A 258 17.14 21.62 2.21
N ILE A 259 16.19 20.71 2.40
CA ILE A 259 14.77 20.92 2.09
C ILE A 259 13.96 20.57 3.34
N ASN A 260 13.13 21.52 3.80
CA ASN A 260 12.29 21.34 4.97
C ASN A 260 10.89 20.83 4.58
N THR A 261 10.60 19.55 4.83
CA THR A 261 9.29 18.96 4.51
C THR A 261 8.21 19.27 5.54
N ALA A 262 8.42 20.26 6.42
CA ALA A 262 7.40 20.85 7.29
C ALA A 262 6.81 22.15 6.72
N ASP A 263 7.32 22.66 5.59
CA ASP A 263 6.70 23.77 4.86
C ASP A 263 5.72 23.22 3.82
N GLU A 264 4.42 23.47 4.05
CA GLU A 264 3.33 22.99 3.18
C GLU A 264 3.34 23.62 1.78
N ASN A 265 4.15 24.66 1.56
CA ASN A 265 4.28 25.36 0.28
C ASN A 265 5.44 24.84 -0.59
N ILE A 266 6.27 23.91 -0.09
CA ILE A 266 7.44 23.39 -0.83
C ILE A 266 7.06 22.14 -1.63
N ASP A 267 7.17 22.24 -2.97
CA ASP A 267 7.34 21.07 -3.80
C ASP A 267 8.82 20.61 -3.75
N ILE A 268 9.04 19.37 -3.26
CA ILE A 268 10.37 18.79 -3.06
C ILE A 268 11.09 18.55 -4.41
N LYS A 269 10.34 18.23 -5.46
CA LYS A 269 10.87 17.89 -6.79
C LYS A 269 11.29 19.16 -7.53
N ASP A 270 10.51 20.24 -7.45
CA ASP A 270 10.88 21.54 -8.03
C ASP A 270 12.11 22.13 -7.34
N GLU A 271 12.20 22.07 -6.00
CA GLU A 271 13.37 22.52 -5.25
C GLU A 271 14.62 21.68 -5.58
N ILE A 272 14.48 20.35 -5.73
CA ILE A 272 15.59 19.49 -6.17
C ILE A 272 16.01 19.82 -7.60
N GLN A 273 15.07 20.03 -8.52
CA GLN A 273 15.39 20.47 -9.89
C GLN A 273 16.13 21.82 -9.87
N ARG A 274 15.69 22.78 -9.07
CA ARG A 274 16.33 24.10 -8.90
C ARG A 274 17.78 24.00 -8.45
N VAL A 275 18.13 23.06 -7.56
CA VAL A 275 19.51 22.87 -7.06
C VAL A 275 20.33 21.82 -7.84
N THR A 276 19.78 21.28 -8.93
CA THR A 276 20.44 20.26 -9.80
C THR A 276 20.44 20.61 -11.29
N ASP A 277 20.33 21.90 -11.64
CA ASP A 277 20.22 22.41 -13.01
C ASP A 277 19.07 21.77 -13.83
N GLY A 278 17.94 21.49 -13.18
CA GLY A 278 16.77 20.82 -13.77
C GLY A 278 16.91 19.29 -13.93
N LYS A 279 18.05 18.69 -13.56
CA LYS A 279 18.38 17.30 -13.90
C LYS A 279 17.87 16.27 -12.90
N GLY A 280 17.58 16.67 -11.66
CA GLY A 280 17.33 15.75 -10.56
C GLY A 280 18.61 15.15 -9.95
N SER A 281 18.46 14.46 -8.82
CA SER A 281 19.54 13.71 -8.14
C SER A 281 19.97 12.49 -8.94
N SER A 282 21.28 12.24 -9.08
CA SER A 282 21.75 10.96 -9.68
C SER A 282 21.66 9.79 -8.70
N ILE A 283 21.69 10.07 -7.39
CA ILE A 283 21.54 9.10 -6.32
C ILE A 283 20.53 9.66 -5.32
N THR A 284 19.48 8.90 -5.03
CA THR A 284 18.49 9.21 -3.99
C THR A 284 18.46 8.06 -3.00
N ILE A 285 18.71 8.35 -1.73
CA ILE A 285 18.71 7.35 -0.66
C ILE A 285 17.52 7.64 0.25
N ASP A 286 16.58 6.71 0.37
CA ASP A 286 15.54 6.78 1.39
C ASP A 286 15.96 6.07 2.68
N THR A 287 16.00 6.85 3.77
CA THR A 287 16.22 6.36 5.13
C THR A 287 14.97 6.47 6.01
N THR A 288 13.80 6.80 5.44
CA THR A 288 12.56 7.06 6.18
C THR A 288 11.54 5.92 6.17
N GLY A 289 11.48 5.10 5.12
CA GLY A 289 10.37 4.17 4.88
C GLY A 289 9.04 4.89 4.54
N ASN A 290 9.04 6.21 4.35
CA ASN A 290 7.83 6.99 4.14
C ASN A 290 7.39 6.91 2.67
N MET A 291 6.24 6.30 2.41
CA MET A 291 5.73 6.07 1.06
C MET A 291 5.42 7.35 0.26
N GLY A 292 5.24 8.51 0.91
CA GLY A 292 5.14 9.80 0.22
C GLY A 292 6.50 10.28 -0.29
N LEU A 293 7.51 10.27 0.58
CA LEU A 293 8.88 10.65 0.23
C LEU A 293 9.51 9.68 -0.78
N ILE A 294 9.23 8.38 -0.69
CA ILE A 294 9.65 7.36 -1.67
C ILE A 294 9.07 7.66 -3.06
N LYS A 295 7.77 8.00 -3.15
CA LYS A 295 7.11 8.37 -4.42
C LYS A 295 7.70 9.66 -5.01
N ALA A 296 7.88 10.70 -4.19
CA ALA A 296 8.57 11.92 -4.62
C ALA A 296 10.01 11.62 -5.11
N GLY A 297 10.74 10.76 -4.39
CA GLY A 297 12.08 10.30 -4.75
C GLY A 297 12.15 9.63 -6.12
N LEU A 298 11.16 8.80 -6.46
CA LEU A 298 11.07 8.21 -7.80
C LEU A 298 10.91 9.26 -8.90
N GLU A 299 10.14 10.32 -8.65
CA GLU A 299 9.96 11.41 -9.61
C GLU A 299 11.21 12.28 -9.76
N PHE A 300 11.76 12.81 -8.66
CA PHE A 300 12.86 13.78 -8.70
C PHE A 300 14.24 13.17 -8.97
N THR A 301 14.40 11.84 -8.84
CA THR A 301 15.62 11.16 -9.30
C THR A 301 15.81 11.39 -10.81
N ALA A 302 17.04 11.63 -11.23
CA ALA A 302 17.41 11.88 -12.62
C ALA A 302 17.17 10.66 -13.51
N ASN A 303 17.11 10.88 -14.83
CA ASN A 303 17.22 9.78 -15.79
C ASN A 303 18.59 9.10 -15.63
N ARG A 304 18.62 7.76 -15.68
CA ARG A 304 19.76 6.89 -15.32
C ARG A 304 20.26 7.05 -13.87
N GLY A 305 19.49 7.72 -13.00
CA GLY A 305 19.76 7.80 -11.57
C GLY A 305 19.28 6.57 -10.80
N GLN A 306 19.72 6.47 -9.54
CA GLN A 306 19.39 5.37 -8.62
C GLN A 306 18.50 5.86 -7.48
N LEU A 307 17.41 5.15 -7.18
CA LEU A 307 16.63 5.27 -5.95
C LEU A 307 16.90 4.05 -5.07
N ILE A 308 17.43 4.27 -3.86
CA ILE A 308 17.91 3.21 -2.97
C ILE A 308 17.10 3.21 -1.68
N PHE A 309 16.50 2.07 -1.35
CA PHE A 309 15.70 1.88 -0.13
C PHE A 309 16.55 1.31 0.99
N VAL A 310 16.53 2.03 2.12
CA VAL A 310 17.23 1.69 3.37
C VAL A 310 16.28 1.79 4.57
N GLY A 311 15.38 2.78 4.56
CA GLY A 311 14.30 2.89 5.53
C GLY A 311 13.28 1.76 5.36
N VAL A 312 12.85 1.16 6.47
CA VAL A 312 11.85 0.09 6.48
C VAL A 312 10.45 0.71 6.38
N PRO A 313 9.68 0.47 5.30
CA PRO A 313 8.31 0.94 5.17
C PRO A 313 7.33 0.04 5.98
N PRO A 314 6.02 0.36 6.02
CA PRO A 314 4.99 -0.58 6.49
C PRO A 314 5.07 -1.93 5.76
N LEU A 315 4.69 -3.02 6.44
CA LEU A 315 4.90 -4.40 5.96
C LEU A 315 4.06 -4.76 4.72
N ASP A 316 2.96 -4.05 4.52
CA ASP A 316 2.02 -4.12 3.40
C ASP A 316 2.31 -3.06 2.31
N ALA A 317 3.38 -2.27 2.45
CA ALA A 317 3.63 -1.12 1.60
C ALA A 317 4.04 -1.49 0.17
N MET A 318 3.15 -1.23 -0.78
CA MET A 318 3.36 -1.45 -2.22
C MET A 318 3.67 -0.14 -2.95
N MET A 319 4.58 -0.18 -3.92
CA MET A 319 4.91 0.94 -4.81
C MET A 319 4.55 0.60 -6.27
N ASP A 320 3.71 1.41 -6.88
CA ASP A 320 3.38 1.31 -8.31
C ASP A 320 4.43 2.01 -9.18
N LEU A 321 4.86 1.34 -10.25
CA LEU A 321 5.77 1.88 -11.26
C LEU A 321 5.06 2.00 -12.61
N HIS A 322 5.13 3.18 -13.24
CA HIS A 322 4.68 3.34 -14.62
C HIS A 322 5.74 2.80 -15.58
N LEU A 323 5.62 1.53 -15.97
CA LEU A 323 6.69 0.76 -16.64
C LEU A 323 7.26 1.44 -17.90
N VAL A 324 6.43 2.11 -18.71
CA VAL A 324 6.89 2.85 -19.90
C VAL A 324 7.82 4.00 -19.50
N THR A 325 7.44 4.82 -18.52
CA THR A 325 8.28 5.91 -18.03
C THR A 325 9.50 5.40 -17.27
N PHE A 326 9.37 4.29 -16.54
CA PHE A 326 10.51 3.66 -15.85
C PHE A 326 11.57 3.18 -16.84
N MET A 327 11.14 2.50 -17.91
CA MET A 327 11.98 2.11 -19.06
C MET A 327 12.62 3.33 -19.75
N GLN A 328 11.81 4.33 -20.13
CA GLN A 328 12.29 5.55 -20.82
C GLN A 328 13.29 6.36 -20.00
N THR A 329 13.11 6.44 -18.68
CA THR A 329 14.01 7.18 -17.79
C THR A 329 15.25 6.36 -17.41
N GLY A 330 15.27 5.04 -17.64
CA GLY A 330 16.41 4.16 -17.35
C GLY A 330 16.83 4.16 -15.88
N LYS A 331 15.89 4.45 -14.96
CA LYS A 331 16.16 4.56 -13.52
C LYS A 331 16.42 3.18 -12.90
N VAL A 332 17.28 3.15 -11.88
CA VAL A 332 17.50 1.95 -11.05
C VAL A 332 16.74 2.12 -9.73
N ILE A 333 16.09 1.06 -9.27
CA ILE A 333 15.52 0.97 -7.92
C ILE A 333 16.18 -0.23 -7.23
N ARG A 334 16.77 -0.02 -6.05
CA ARG A 334 17.52 -1.07 -5.32
C ARG A 334 17.20 -1.02 -3.83
N GLY A 335 16.86 -2.17 -3.23
CA GLY A 335 16.85 -2.31 -1.77
C GLY A 335 18.25 -2.66 -1.25
N THR A 336 18.58 -2.26 -0.02
CA THR A 336 19.78 -2.73 0.68
C THR A 336 19.52 -2.93 2.17
N ILE A 337 20.15 -3.96 2.72
CA ILE A 337 20.20 -4.25 4.15
C ILE A 337 21.62 -3.93 4.62
N GLU A 338 21.76 -3.22 5.74
CA GLU A 338 23.06 -2.92 6.37
C GLU A 338 24.09 -2.26 5.42
N GLY A 339 23.58 -1.59 4.37
CA GLY A 339 24.40 -0.93 3.34
C GLY A 339 25.24 -1.87 2.48
N ASP A 340 24.95 -3.18 2.43
CA ASP A 340 25.76 -4.17 1.72
C ASP A 340 27.23 -4.18 2.21
N ALA A 341 27.41 -4.09 3.54
CA ALA A 341 28.71 -4.02 4.21
C ALA A 341 29.20 -5.39 4.70
N VAL A 342 30.53 -5.62 4.61
CA VAL A 342 31.23 -6.67 5.36
C VAL A 342 31.72 -6.09 6.69
N PRO A 343 31.07 -6.38 7.85
CA PRO A 343 31.31 -5.59 9.07
C PRO A 343 32.74 -5.71 9.61
N ALA A 344 33.38 -6.86 9.38
CA ALA A 344 34.76 -7.13 9.81
C ALA A 344 35.79 -6.21 9.14
N GLU A 345 35.48 -5.68 7.95
CA GLU A 345 36.32 -4.76 7.19
C GLU A 345 35.83 -3.31 7.35
N TYR A 346 34.52 -3.11 7.33
CA TYR A 346 33.92 -1.79 7.26
C TYR A 346 34.02 -1.01 8.59
N LEU A 347 33.77 -1.65 9.73
CA LEU A 347 33.86 -1.00 11.05
C LEU A 347 35.27 -0.46 11.35
N PRO A 348 36.37 -1.21 11.10
CA PRO A 348 37.74 -0.69 11.13
C PRO A 348 37.95 0.59 10.31
N ARG A 349 37.45 0.62 9.06
CA ARG A 349 37.58 1.79 8.16
C ARG A 349 36.84 3.01 8.72
N MET A 350 35.64 2.81 9.27
CA MET A 350 34.86 3.89 9.90
C MET A 350 35.54 4.48 11.15
N VAL A 351 36.19 3.65 11.98
CA VAL A 351 36.99 4.13 13.12
C VAL A 351 38.18 4.97 12.65
N GLN A 352 38.82 4.60 11.53
CA GLN A 352 39.86 5.41 10.91
C GLN A 352 39.30 6.75 10.38
N TRP A 353 38.18 6.75 9.65
CA TRP A 353 37.59 7.99 9.13
C TRP A 353 37.14 8.97 10.22
N TYR A 354 36.71 8.47 11.38
CA TYR A 354 36.47 9.32 12.55
C TYR A 354 37.76 9.98 13.04
N ARG A 355 38.84 9.20 13.20
CA ARG A 355 40.16 9.70 13.66
C ARG A 355 40.81 10.66 12.67
N GLU A 356 40.55 10.49 11.38
CA GLU A 356 40.94 11.43 10.30
C GLU A 356 40.05 12.68 10.22
N GLY A 357 39.02 12.81 11.08
CA GLY A 357 38.09 13.93 11.10
C GLY A 357 37.07 13.96 9.95
N LYS A 358 37.11 12.97 9.05
CA LYS A 358 36.21 12.85 7.87
C LYS A 358 34.80 12.45 8.27
N LEU A 359 34.66 11.62 9.31
CA LEU A 359 33.37 11.09 9.77
C LEU A 359 33.10 11.45 11.25
N PRO A 360 32.77 12.71 11.60
CA PRO A 360 32.61 13.18 12.99
C PRO A 360 31.31 12.70 13.68
N ILE A 361 31.15 11.38 13.83
CA ILE A 361 29.97 10.72 14.43
C ILE A 361 29.65 11.17 15.86
N ASN A 362 30.63 11.72 16.58
CA ASN A 362 30.45 12.25 17.94
C ASN A 362 29.44 13.42 17.99
N LYS A 363 29.16 14.07 16.86
CA LYS A 363 28.12 15.10 16.72
C LYS A 363 26.69 14.53 16.71
N LEU A 364 26.51 13.22 16.53
CA LEU A 364 25.20 12.56 16.44
C LEU A 364 24.77 11.88 17.75
N ILE A 365 25.71 11.61 18.65
CA ILE A 365 25.54 10.71 19.79
C ILE A 365 25.19 11.47 21.07
N SER A 366 24.17 10.99 21.77
CA SER A 366 23.85 11.42 23.14
C SER A 366 23.87 10.21 24.08
N PHE A 367 24.59 10.33 25.20
CA PHE A 367 24.78 9.24 26.17
C PHE A 367 23.75 9.28 27.30
N TYR A 368 23.16 8.13 27.60
CA TYR A 368 22.15 7.95 28.65
C TYR A 368 22.55 6.81 29.59
N LYS A 369 22.02 6.81 30.81
CA LYS A 369 22.13 5.66 31.74
C LYS A 369 21.01 4.64 31.43
N PRO A 370 21.15 3.36 31.80
CA PRO A 370 20.09 2.37 31.60
C PRO A 370 18.80 2.76 32.32
N GLU A 371 18.91 3.42 33.48
CA GLU A 371 17.75 3.94 34.23
C GLU A 371 17.01 5.10 33.53
N ASN A 372 17.59 5.69 32.48
CA ASN A 372 17.04 6.82 31.75
C ASN A 372 16.61 6.43 30.32
N PHE A 373 16.45 5.13 30.01
CA PHE A 373 16.18 4.66 28.65
C PHE A 373 14.90 5.28 28.06
N GLU A 374 13.83 5.46 28.84
CA GLU A 374 12.60 6.13 28.40
C GLU A 374 12.85 7.57 27.93
N THR A 375 13.77 8.29 28.58
CA THR A 375 14.19 9.63 28.15
C THR A 375 14.96 9.57 26.84
N ALA A 376 15.80 8.55 26.64
CA ALA A 376 16.50 8.30 25.38
C ALA A 376 15.51 8.01 24.23
N LEU A 377 14.46 7.21 24.48
CA LEU A 377 13.39 6.94 23.52
C LEU A 377 12.59 8.20 23.18
N LYS A 378 12.24 9.00 24.20
CA LYS A 378 11.51 10.26 24.04
C LYS A 378 12.32 11.29 23.25
N ASP A 379 13.58 11.51 23.62
CA ASP A 379 14.48 12.47 22.96
C ASP A 379 14.79 12.05 21.51
N MET A 380 14.81 10.74 21.21
CA MET A 380 14.87 10.23 19.83
C MET A 380 13.57 10.50 19.05
N LYS A 381 12.40 10.20 19.65
CA LYS A 381 11.07 10.35 19.01
C LYS A 381 10.74 11.80 18.68
N ILE A 382 11.16 12.76 19.52
CA ILE A 382 10.99 14.21 19.27
C ILE A 382 12.14 14.83 18.45
N GLY A 383 13.09 14.04 17.95
CA GLY A 383 14.19 14.49 17.09
C GLY A 383 15.38 15.14 17.80
N LYS A 384 15.25 15.52 19.08
CA LYS A 384 16.28 16.13 19.94
C LYS A 384 17.58 15.33 20.06
N THR A 385 17.53 14.00 19.91
CA THR A 385 18.70 13.14 19.78
C THR A 385 18.64 12.39 18.45
N VAL A 386 19.76 12.39 17.70
CA VAL A 386 19.90 11.62 16.45
C VAL A 386 20.19 10.14 16.74
N LYS A 387 21.15 9.85 17.63
CA LYS A 387 21.53 8.50 18.04
C LYS A 387 21.71 8.43 19.56
N PRO A 388 20.74 7.85 20.29
CA PRO A 388 20.90 7.60 21.72
C PRO A 388 21.81 6.39 21.95
N VAL A 389 22.68 6.48 22.95
CA VAL A 389 23.54 5.37 23.38
C VAL A 389 23.39 5.17 24.88
N ILE A 390 22.92 3.99 25.29
CA ILE A 390 22.83 3.57 26.70
C ILE A 390 24.23 3.12 27.14
N VAL A 391 24.78 3.73 28.19
CA VAL A 391 26.08 3.36 28.77
C VAL A 391 25.84 2.54 30.04
N CYS A 392 26.19 1.25 29.99
CA CYS A 392 25.98 0.31 31.09
C CYS A 392 26.91 0.62 32.29
N ARG A 393 26.47 0.27 33.50
CA ARG A 393 27.20 0.58 34.74
C ARG A 393 28.39 -0.37 34.92
N LYS A 394 29.49 0.12 35.50
CA LYS A 394 30.54 -0.76 36.05
C LYS A 394 30.01 -1.44 37.30
N ARG A 395 29.97 -2.78 37.32
CA ARG A 395 29.78 -3.54 38.56
C ARG A 395 30.99 -3.33 39.48
N SER A 396 30.72 -3.19 40.77
CA SER A 396 31.75 -3.31 41.81
C SER A 396 31.99 -4.80 42.11
N PRO A 397 33.22 -5.20 42.51
CA PRO A 397 33.50 -6.59 42.85
C PRO A 397 32.70 -7.03 44.09
N VAL A 398 32.08 -8.21 44.00
CA VAL A 398 31.26 -8.77 45.09
C VAL A 398 32.14 -9.41 46.15
N VAL A 399 31.96 -9.01 47.41
CA VAL A 399 32.56 -9.68 48.57
C VAL A 399 31.68 -10.86 48.97
N VAL A 400 32.23 -12.08 48.96
CA VAL A 400 31.49 -13.32 49.29
C VAL A 400 31.84 -13.76 50.71
N GLU A 401 30.82 -13.97 51.55
CA GLU A 401 31.00 -14.42 52.93
C GLU A 401 31.28 -15.92 53.06
N LYS A 402 31.81 -16.31 54.24
CA LYS A 402 32.75 -17.44 54.37
C LYS A 402 32.15 -18.85 54.53
N GLN A 403 30.83 -19.02 54.46
CA GLN A 403 30.16 -20.16 55.12
C GLN A 403 30.00 -21.48 54.33
N GLN A 404 30.05 -21.50 52.99
CA GLN A 404 29.64 -22.68 52.20
C GLN A 404 30.75 -23.71 51.86
N ARG A 405 31.85 -23.76 52.62
CA ARG A 405 33.06 -24.52 52.22
C ARG A 405 33.08 -26.03 52.55
N THR A 406 32.04 -26.56 53.19
CA THR A 406 32.11 -27.89 53.86
C THR A 406 31.64 -29.07 52.99
N GLN A 407 30.83 -28.84 51.95
CA GLN A 407 30.00 -29.92 51.36
C GLN A 407 30.56 -30.61 50.10
N PHE A 408 31.56 -30.02 49.44
CA PHE A 408 32.02 -30.43 48.10
C PHE A 408 33.25 -31.37 48.06
N ARG A 409 33.74 -31.88 49.20
CA ARG A 409 35.07 -32.52 49.29
C ARG A 409 35.11 -34.03 49.02
N ASN A 410 33.97 -34.68 48.75
CA ASN A 410 33.84 -36.14 48.81
C ASN A 410 33.63 -36.84 47.45
N SER A 411 33.75 -36.14 46.31
CA SER A 411 33.39 -36.71 45.00
C SER A 411 34.42 -36.39 43.91
N LEU A 412 34.83 -37.44 43.18
CA LEU A 412 35.70 -37.48 41.99
C LEU A 412 37.23 -37.49 42.21
N GLN A 413 37.78 -38.71 42.10
CA GLN A 413 39.14 -39.02 41.61
C GLN A 413 39.02 -39.67 40.20
N VAL A 414 40.17 -39.94 39.55
CA VAL A 414 40.34 -40.78 38.33
C VAL A 414 39.96 -40.12 36.98
N ILE A 415 40.71 -40.16 35.86
CA ILE A 415 42.17 -40.11 35.56
C ILE A 415 42.38 -39.85 34.02
N LEU A 416 43.55 -39.34 33.60
CA LEU A 416 43.98 -38.95 32.21
C LEU A 416 44.77 -40.09 31.47
N PRO A 417 45.37 -40.00 30.24
CA PRO A 417 45.73 -38.86 29.32
C PRO A 417 45.29 -39.09 27.81
N LYS A 418 45.92 -38.70 26.66
CA LYS A 418 47.28 -38.23 26.25
C LYS A 418 47.32 -37.42 24.90
N ASP A 419 48.39 -37.55 24.08
CA ASP A 419 49.01 -36.60 23.11
C ASP A 419 49.93 -37.36 22.08
N PRO A 420 50.61 -36.77 21.04
CA PRO A 420 50.40 -35.53 20.21
C PRO A 420 50.84 -35.65 18.67
N SER A 421 51.11 -34.50 17.98
CA SER A 421 52.00 -34.24 16.77
C SER A 421 51.46 -34.46 15.32
N SER A 422 51.96 -33.87 14.18
CA SER A 422 52.77 -32.65 13.83
C SER A 422 53.00 -32.45 12.27
N ALA A 423 53.52 -31.28 11.79
CA ALA A 423 54.11 -30.97 10.44
C ALA A 423 53.13 -30.82 9.21
N ALA A 424 53.45 -30.37 7.96
CA ALA A 424 54.36 -29.38 7.29
C ALA A 424 54.18 -29.51 5.71
N SER A 425 54.61 -28.66 4.75
CA SER A 425 54.89 -27.19 4.57
C SER A 425 55.08 -26.85 3.04
N ASP A 426 55.06 -25.55 2.65
CA ASP A 426 55.57 -24.92 1.37
C ASP A 426 54.87 -25.35 0.01
N ASP A 427 54.98 -24.72 -1.19
CA ASP A 427 55.48 -23.40 -1.69
C ASP A 427 54.92 -22.99 -3.10
N LEU A 428 55.11 -21.71 -3.49
CA LEU A 428 55.32 -21.08 -4.84
C LEU A 428 54.42 -21.17 -6.13
N ASP A 429 54.36 -20.00 -6.80
CA ASP A 429 54.43 -19.68 -8.27
C ASP A 429 53.24 -19.55 -9.28
N SER A 430 53.53 -18.83 -10.39
CA SER A 430 52.66 -18.25 -11.45
C SER A 430 53.34 -18.44 -12.86
N PRO A 431 52.98 -17.83 -14.05
CA PRO A 431 52.04 -16.74 -14.40
C PRO A 431 51.25 -16.89 -15.75
N ASN A 432 50.61 -15.78 -16.20
CA ASN A 432 50.24 -15.35 -17.58
C ASN A 432 49.34 -16.20 -18.51
N ASP A 433 48.31 -15.56 -19.10
CA ASP A 433 48.28 -15.21 -20.54
C ASP A 433 47.21 -14.13 -20.86
N ALA A 434 47.07 -13.66 -22.12
CA ALA A 434 46.32 -12.42 -22.44
C ALA A 434 45.59 -12.36 -23.81
N CYS A 435 44.79 -11.27 -23.98
CA CYS A 435 44.35 -10.60 -25.23
C CYS A 435 42.98 -10.93 -25.89
N ILE A 436 42.56 -9.93 -26.69
CA ILE A 436 41.56 -9.90 -27.80
C ILE A 436 40.10 -9.53 -27.46
N GLU A 437 39.72 -8.30 -27.85
CA GLU A 437 38.35 -7.86 -28.17
C GLU A 437 38.00 -8.18 -29.65
N PRO A 438 36.73 -8.09 -30.06
CA PRO A 438 36.45 -7.27 -31.24
C PRO A 438 35.24 -6.32 -31.12
N ASP A 439 35.37 -5.18 -31.77
CA ASP A 439 34.34 -4.15 -32.02
C ASP A 439 33.41 -4.53 -33.19
N LEU A 440 32.17 -4.02 -33.20
CA LEU A 440 31.26 -4.08 -34.36
C LEU A 440 30.11 -3.06 -34.29
N SER A 441 30.17 -2.04 -35.15
CA SER A 441 29.17 -0.98 -35.30
C SER A 441 28.12 -1.26 -36.38
N VAL A 442 26.85 -0.89 -36.16
CA VAL A 442 25.81 -0.83 -37.21
C VAL A 442 24.91 0.41 -37.01
N GLU A 443 24.72 1.21 -38.05
CA GLU A 443 23.73 2.30 -38.11
C GLU A 443 22.40 1.83 -38.74
N CYS A 444 21.28 2.45 -38.37
CA CYS A 444 20.06 2.44 -39.20
C CYS A 444 19.15 3.66 -38.92
N GLY A 445 18.21 3.92 -39.84
CA GLY A 445 17.53 5.23 -40.00
C GLY A 445 16.26 5.51 -39.16
N PRO A 446 15.56 6.64 -39.44
CA PRO A 446 14.58 7.24 -38.53
C PRO A 446 13.10 7.07 -38.94
N GLU A 447 12.18 7.00 -37.96
CA GLU A 447 10.72 7.02 -38.21
C GLU A 447 9.89 7.92 -37.25
N SER A 448 9.23 8.91 -37.84
CA SER A 448 7.91 9.52 -37.50
C SER A 448 7.59 10.12 -36.10
N PRO A 449 6.79 11.21 -36.04
CA PRO A 449 6.34 11.82 -34.78
C PRO A 449 4.94 11.34 -34.33
N SER A 450 4.74 11.20 -33.02
CA SER A 450 3.41 11.06 -32.39
C SER A 450 2.89 12.42 -31.89
N MET A 451 1.58 12.66 -31.98
CA MET A 451 0.95 13.92 -31.56
C MET A 451 0.54 13.89 -30.09
N CYS A 452 1.00 14.85 -29.28
CA CYS A 452 0.44 15.10 -27.94
C CYS A 452 -0.97 15.72 -28.03
N PHE A 453 -1.81 15.41 -27.04
CA PHE A 453 -3.22 15.82 -26.94
C PHE A 453 -3.50 16.64 -25.66
N GLU A 454 -2.50 17.37 -25.16
CA GLU A 454 -2.50 17.97 -23.81
C GLU A 454 -3.37 19.24 -23.71
N SER A 455 -3.59 19.98 -24.81
CA SER A 455 -4.09 21.36 -24.82
C SER A 455 -5.62 21.54 -24.74
N LEU A 456 -6.35 20.70 -23.98
CA LEU A 456 -7.83 20.70 -23.94
C LEU A 456 -8.47 20.83 -22.55
N TRP A 457 -7.69 20.89 -21.47
CA TRP A 457 -8.22 20.64 -20.12
C TRP A 457 -8.23 21.85 -19.17
N ASP A 458 -7.41 22.88 -19.42
CA ASP A 458 -7.28 24.04 -18.53
C ASP A 458 -8.28 25.18 -18.85
N GLN A 459 -9.54 25.03 -18.45
CA GLN A 459 -10.51 26.14 -18.35
C GLN A 459 -11.49 25.97 -17.16
N PRO A 460 -11.78 27.03 -16.36
CA PRO A 460 -12.24 26.85 -14.97
C PRO A 460 -13.76 26.65 -14.78
N GLU A 461 -14.57 26.79 -15.83
CA GLU A 461 -16.03 26.87 -15.69
C GLU A 461 -16.77 25.55 -15.99
N ILE A 462 -17.57 25.13 -15.00
CA ILE A 462 -18.79 24.31 -15.05
C ILE A 462 -19.00 23.45 -16.32
N ASP A 463 -18.59 22.18 -16.25
CA ASP A 463 -19.29 21.00 -16.80
C ASP A 463 -18.56 19.74 -16.27
N TYR A 464 -19.23 18.58 -16.23
CA TYR A 464 -18.58 17.35 -15.73
C TYR A 464 -17.47 16.87 -16.69
N PRO A 465 -16.33 16.30 -16.23
CA PRO A 465 -15.26 15.88 -17.14
C PRO A 465 -15.71 14.81 -18.15
N ALA A 466 -16.55 13.87 -17.74
CA ALA A 466 -17.17 12.90 -18.63
C ALA A 466 -18.12 13.58 -19.63
N GLU A 467 -18.91 14.57 -19.18
CA GLU A 467 -19.84 15.33 -20.00
C GLU A 467 -19.13 16.18 -21.06
N ARG A 468 -18.01 16.84 -20.73
CA ARG A 468 -17.14 17.49 -21.74
C ARG A 468 -16.57 16.49 -22.75
N LEU A 469 -16.16 15.30 -22.31
CA LEU A 469 -15.61 14.25 -23.19
C LEU A 469 -16.71 13.70 -24.14
N ILE A 470 -17.92 13.53 -23.62
CA ILE A 470 -19.10 13.03 -24.33
C ILE A 470 -19.67 14.09 -25.31
N ARG A 471 -19.88 15.33 -24.87
CA ARG A 471 -20.28 16.45 -25.75
C ARG A 471 -19.20 16.72 -26.80
N GLY A 472 -17.92 16.73 -26.43
CA GLY A 472 -16.79 16.89 -27.36
C GLY A 472 -16.68 15.77 -28.40
N ALA A 473 -17.12 14.55 -28.10
CA ALA A 473 -17.28 13.49 -29.09
C ALA A 473 -18.49 13.77 -30.01
N ALA A 474 -19.66 14.08 -29.44
CA ALA A 474 -20.90 14.35 -30.19
C ALA A 474 -20.77 15.54 -31.15
N GLU A 475 -20.18 16.66 -30.72
CA GLU A 475 -19.95 17.86 -31.52
C GLU A 475 -18.95 17.65 -32.67
N ASN A 476 -18.09 16.64 -32.59
CA ASN A 476 -17.19 16.27 -33.68
C ASN A 476 -17.81 15.25 -34.66
N TYR A 477 -18.76 14.42 -34.20
CA TYR A 477 -19.58 13.57 -35.06
C TYR A 477 -20.69 14.35 -35.78
N ALA A 478 -21.22 15.44 -35.20
CA ALA A 478 -22.24 16.30 -35.79
C ALA A 478 -21.78 17.11 -37.04
N LYS A 479 -20.61 16.78 -37.61
CA LYS A 479 -19.95 17.49 -38.72
C LYS A 479 -19.90 16.66 -40.01
N GLU A 480 -20.70 15.61 -40.13
CA GLU A 480 -20.91 14.90 -41.40
C GLU A 480 -21.94 15.63 -42.30
N PRO A 481 -21.59 15.93 -43.57
CA PRO A 481 -22.47 16.64 -44.49
C PRO A 481 -23.55 15.71 -45.06
N GLY A 482 -24.64 15.54 -44.30
CA GLY A 482 -25.83 14.81 -44.76
C GLY A 482 -27.07 14.94 -43.87
N ILE A 483 -26.88 15.13 -42.56
CA ILE A 483 -28.00 15.17 -41.58
C ILE A 483 -28.50 16.61 -41.32
N PHE A 484 -27.69 17.64 -41.62
CA PHE A 484 -27.90 19.01 -41.18
C PHE A 484 -29.14 19.71 -41.78
N GLU A 485 -29.52 19.42 -43.03
CA GLU A 485 -30.71 20.01 -43.66
C GLU A 485 -32.03 19.48 -43.10
N MET A 486 -32.07 18.23 -42.62
CA MET A 486 -33.31 17.63 -42.10
C MET A 486 -33.73 18.23 -40.74
N VAL A 487 -32.77 18.75 -39.97
CA VAL A 487 -32.99 19.30 -38.62
C VAL A 487 -33.38 20.78 -38.64
N LEU A 488 -32.97 21.55 -39.66
CA LEU A 488 -33.21 23.00 -39.72
C LEU A 488 -34.64 23.39 -40.15
N ASN A 489 -35.37 22.51 -40.85
CA ASN A 489 -36.71 22.82 -41.38
C ASN A 489 -37.87 22.75 -40.37
N GLN A 490 -37.61 22.55 -39.07
CA GLN A 490 -38.62 22.55 -38.00
C GLN A 490 -38.37 23.62 -36.90
N ARG A 491 -37.73 24.75 -37.25
CA ARG A 491 -37.64 25.93 -36.36
C ARG A 491 -38.08 27.23 -37.05
N LYS A 492 -39.37 27.28 -37.40
CA LYS A 492 -40.16 28.52 -37.43
C LYS A 492 -41.48 28.24 -36.73
N ASP A 493 -41.94 29.26 -36.00
CA ASP A 493 -43.11 29.27 -35.12
C ASP A 493 -42.99 28.26 -33.94
N SER A 494 -43.30 28.62 -32.69
CA SER A 494 -43.72 29.91 -32.14
C SER A 494 -43.34 30.02 -30.66
N ASP A 495 -43.38 31.24 -30.09
CA ASP A 495 -43.47 31.41 -28.64
C ASP A 495 -44.69 30.67 -28.07
N PHE A 496 -44.64 30.21 -26.81
CA PHE A 496 -45.56 30.68 -25.76
C PHE A 496 -45.30 30.04 -24.38
N THR A 497 -45.15 30.91 -23.38
CA THR A 497 -45.95 30.95 -22.12
C THR A 497 -46.06 29.71 -21.21
N ILE A 498 -45.74 29.96 -19.93
CA ILE A 498 -46.01 29.08 -18.78
C ILE A 498 -47.51 28.77 -18.67
N ILE A 499 -47.87 27.48 -18.67
CA ILE A 499 -49.16 26.99 -18.19
C ILE A 499 -48.91 25.95 -17.10
N SER A 500 -49.22 26.32 -15.86
CA SER A 500 -49.39 25.38 -14.76
C SER A 500 -50.81 24.82 -14.78
N GLU A 501 -51.00 23.51 -14.65
CA GLU A 501 -52.06 22.98 -13.77
C GLU A 501 -51.97 21.46 -13.46
N ASN A 502 -52.28 21.14 -12.20
CA ASN A 502 -52.93 19.93 -11.71
C ASN A 502 -52.45 18.52 -12.13
N SER A 503 -51.60 17.93 -11.28
CA SER A 503 -51.80 16.55 -10.81
C SER A 503 -51.75 16.50 -9.27
N ARG A 504 -52.94 16.43 -8.63
CA ARG A 504 -53.04 16.35 -7.17
C ARG A 504 -52.89 14.91 -6.69
N VAL A 505 -51.93 14.66 -5.82
CA VAL A 505 -51.89 13.48 -4.92
C VAL A 505 -51.79 13.99 -3.48
N HIS A 506 -52.44 13.31 -2.53
CA HIS A 506 -52.71 13.86 -1.21
C HIS A 506 -51.45 14.12 -0.37
N GLN A 507 -51.17 15.39 -0.09
CA GLN A 507 -50.40 15.77 1.11
C GLN A 507 -51.29 15.55 2.35
N THR A 508 -50.80 14.74 3.29
CA THR A 508 -51.33 14.69 4.66
C THR A 508 -50.41 15.48 5.58
N GLU A 509 -50.91 16.58 6.12
CA GLU A 509 -50.14 17.44 7.03
C GLU A 509 -49.73 16.69 8.31
N PRO A 510 -48.44 16.71 8.71
CA PRO A 510 -48.05 16.33 10.05
C PRO A 510 -48.37 17.48 11.02
N LYS A 511 -49.05 17.16 12.14
CA LYS A 511 -49.32 18.14 13.21
C LYS A 511 -48.02 18.62 13.87
N PRO A 512 -47.94 19.89 14.32
CA PRO A 512 -46.76 20.41 15.00
C PRO A 512 -46.53 19.73 16.35
N ALA A 513 -45.27 19.44 16.65
CA ALA A 513 -44.81 18.98 17.96
C ALA A 513 -44.36 20.18 18.84
N SER A 514 -44.12 19.91 20.12
CA SER A 514 -43.99 20.92 21.18
C SER A 514 -42.68 21.72 21.17
N SER A 515 -42.76 23.00 20.79
CA SER A 515 -42.11 24.15 21.46
C SER A 515 -40.59 24.14 21.79
N SER A 516 -39.78 23.23 21.25
CA SER A 516 -38.32 23.20 21.44
C SER A 516 -37.53 23.65 20.21
N ASP A 517 -38.17 23.69 19.05
CA ASP A 517 -37.48 23.63 17.75
C ASP A 517 -37.01 25.00 17.24
N ALA A 518 -37.33 26.07 17.96
CA ALA A 518 -37.07 27.47 17.63
C ALA A 518 -35.60 27.91 17.77
N LYS A 519 -34.63 27.02 17.50
CA LYS A 519 -33.18 27.27 17.66
C LYS A 519 -32.26 26.67 16.57
N LEU A 520 -32.79 26.00 15.54
CA LEU A 520 -31.97 25.32 14.52
C LEU A 520 -31.73 26.12 13.22
N SER A 521 -32.31 27.32 13.08
CA SER A 521 -32.18 28.17 11.89
C SER A 521 -30.76 28.72 11.69
N GLY A 522 -29.89 27.94 11.02
CA GLY A 522 -28.53 28.35 10.66
C GLY A 522 -27.48 27.24 10.54
N GLN A 523 -27.79 25.99 10.90
CA GLN A 523 -26.86 24.86 10.74
C GLN A 523 -27.19 24.06 9.47
N SER A 524 -26.19 23.86 8.60
CA SER A 524 -26.36 23.08 7.35
C SER A 524 -26.20 21.57 7.53
N HIS A 525 -25.72 21.12 8.69
CA HIS A 525 -25.56 19.71 9.05
C HIS A 525 -25.89 19.52 10.53
N ILE A 526 -26.49 18.39 10.87
CA ILE A 526 -26.86 18.01 12.24
C ILE A 526 -26.18 16.70 12.67
N ILE A 527 -26.20 16.39 13.96
CA ILE A 527 -25.61 15.16 14.51
C ILE A 527 -26.50 13.97 14.13
N TYR A 528 -25.90 12.86 13.69
CA TYR A 528 -26.61 11.64 13.26
C TYR A 528 -27.67 11.14 14.26
N SER A 529 -27.43 11.32 15.57
CA SER A 529 -28.34 10.93 16.65
C SER A 529 -29.69 11.67 16.66
N TYR A 530 -29.86 12.70 15.84
CA TYR A 530 -31.18 13.27 15.53
C TYR A 530 -32.08 12.27 14.78
N TYR A 531 -31.48 11.43 13.94
CA TYR A 531 -32.17 10.43 13.14
C TYR A 531 -32.14 9.06 13.84
N SER A 532 -33.23 8.70 14.50
CA SER A 532 -33.35 7.43 15.22
C SER A 532 -33.39 6.16 14.35
N PHE A 533 -33.21 6.27 13.02
CA PHE A 533 -32.97 5.15 12.12
C PHE A 533 -31.48 4.86 11.88
N LEU A 534 -30.58 5.76 12.29
CA LEU A 534 -29.13 5.59 12.23
C LEU A 534 -28.59 4.99 13.54
N ASP A 535 -27.46 4.31 13.45
CA ASP A 535 -26.72 3.77 14.61
C ASP A 535 -25.20 3.83 14.40
N LEU A 536 -24.45 3.82 15.50
CA LEU A 536 -23.00 3.88 15.54
C LEU A 536 -22.49 3.29 16.88
N ASP A 537 -21.77 2.17 16.81
CA ASP A 537 -21.21 1.53 18.01
C ASP A 537 -19.88 2.20 18.43
N ILE A 538 -20.00 3.26 19.22
CA ILE A 538 -18.84 3.96 19.80
C ILE A 538 -18.16 3.20 20.96
N SER A 539 -18.66 2.03 21.38
CA SER A 539 -18.18 1.36 22.61
C SER A 539 -16.75 0.81 22.54
N GLY A 540 -16.16 0.75 21.34
CA GLY A 540 -14.77 0.32 21.12
C GLY A 540 -13.79 1.45 20.81
N LEU A 541 -14.24 2.69 20.70
CA LEU A 541 -13.42 3.82 20.27
C LEU A 541 -12.74 4.50 21.47
N LEU A 542 -11.50 4.96 21.31
CA LEU A 542 -10.85 5.78 22.34
C LEU A 542 -11.47 7.19 22.37
N PRO A 543 -11.47 7.90 23.51
CA PRO A 543 -11.98 9.26 23.58
C PRO A 543 -11.34 10.21 22.58
N ASP A 544 -10.05 10.04 22.29
CA ASP A 544 -9.33 10.86 21.31
C ASP A 544 -9.75 10.56 19.86
N ASP A 545 -10.09 9.30 19.53
CA ASP A 545 -10.65 8.92 18.23
C ASP A 545 -12.05 9.50 18.04
N ILE A 546 -12.88 9.48 19.09
CA ILE A 546 -14.22 10.11 19.10
C ILE A 546 -14.10 11.63 18.90
N ASN A 547 -13.18 12.29 19.61
CA ASN A 547 -12.89 13.71 19.45
C ASN A 547 -12.42 14.04 18.02
N TYR A 548 -11.55 13.20 17.44
CA TYR A 548 -11.06 13.36 16.08
C TYR A 548 -12.18 13.15 15.03
N LEU A 549 -13.00 12.11 15.17
CA LEU A 549 -14.13 11.84 14.28
C LEU A 549 -15.15 12.98 14.27
N GLU A 550 -15.48 13.56 15.44
CA GLU A 550 -16.34 14.75 15.53
C GLU A 550 -15.67 15.98 14.91
N ALA A 551 -14.37 16.20 15.15
CA ALA A 551 -13.62 17.31 14.55
C ALA A 551 -13.51 17.20 13.01
N GLN A 552 -13.48 15.97 12.46
CA GLN A 552 -13.57 15.74 11.01
C GLN A 552 -15.01 15.73 10.47
N GLY A 553 -16.01 15.87 11.35
CA GLY A 553 -17.44 15.94 11.03
C GLY A 553 -18.07 14.60 10.66
N CYS A 554 -17.48 13.46 11.05
CA CYS A 554 -17.95 12.12 10.67
C CYS A 554 -19.31 11.78 11.28
N PHE A 555 -19.65 12.37 12.42
CA PHE A 555 -20.96 12.25 13.07
C PHE A 555 -22.01 13.23 12.53
N ARG A 556 -21.68 14.00 11.47
CA ARG A 556 -22.54 15.03 10.88
C ARG A 556 -23.14 14.59 9.55
N VAL A 557 -24.44 14.79 9.41
CA VAL A 557 -25.29 14.43 8.25
C VAL A 557 -26.12 15.66 7.80
N PRO A 558 -26.65 15.70 6.56
CA PRO A 558 -27.56 16.76 6.11
C PRO A 558 -28.75 17.00 7.04
N THR A 559 -29.37 18.18 6.94
CA THR A 559 -30.67 18.49 7.57
C THR A 559 -31.82 17.78 6.83
N PRO A 560 -33.03 17.64 7.43
CA PRO A 560 -34.14 16.90 6.83
C PRO A 560 -34.52 17.40 5.43
N GLU A 561 -34.44 18.70 5.20
CA GLU A 561 -34.83 19.37 3.95
C GLU A 561 -33.93 18.98 2.77
N ALA A 562 -32.69 18.55 3.02
CA ALA A 562 -31.76 18.05 2.01
C ALA A 562 -31.62 16.53 2.04
N LEU A 563 -31.84 15.87 3.18
CA LEU A 563 -31.58 14.44 3.34
C LEU A 563 -32.52 13.58 2.49
N ASP A 564 -33.79 13.97 2.37
CA ASP A 564 -34.77 13.28 1.53
C ASP A 564 -34.33 13.23 0.06
N GLU A 565 -33.65 14.26 -0.45
CA GLU A 565 -33.14 14.33 -1.82
C GLU A 565 -31.94 13.39 -2.01
N PHE A 566 -30.96 13.42 -1.08
CA PHE A 566 -29.82 12.47 -1.09
C PHE A 566 -30.27 10.99 -1.14
N VAL A 567 -31.33 10.67 -0.40
CA VAL A 567 -31.88 9.31 -0.35
C VAL A 567 -32.63 8.95 -1.63
N GLN A 568 -33.43 9.88 -2.20
CA GLN A 568 -34.11 9.66 -3.47
C GLN A 568 -33.11 9.44 -4.61
N GLU A 569 -32.09 10.30 -4.74
CA GLU A 569 -31.04 10.19 -5.75
C GLU A 569 -30.23 8.88 -5.63
N TYR A 570 -29.99 8.39 -4.40
CA TYR A 570 -29.38 7.07 -4.19
C TYR A 570 -30.24 5.94 -4.77
N PHE A 571 -31.55 5.92 -4.46
CA PHE A 571 -32.44 4.86 -4.94
C PHE A 571 -32.79 4.97 -6.42
N LEU A 572 -32.73 6.17 -7.00
CA LEU A 572 -32.88 6.42 -8.44
C LEU A 572 -31.65 6.00 -9.25
N HIS A 573 -30.43 6.40 -8.83
CA HIS A 573 -29.24 6.37 -9.69
C HIS A 573 -28.09 5.46 -9.23
N VAL A 574 -28.06 5.03 -7.96
CA VAL A 574 -27.04 4.09 -7.44
C VAL A 574 -27.61 2.68 -7.28
N HIS A 575 -28.72 2.57 -6.57
CA HIS A 575 -29.34 1.28 -6.18
C HIS A 575 -29.68 0.35 -7.36
N PRO A 576 -30.19 0.79 -8.52
CA PRO A 576 -30.57 -0.16 -9.58
C PRO A 576 -29.39 -0.88 -10.24
N ALA A 577 -28.18 -0.29 -10.20
CA ALA A 577 -26.95 -0.94 -10.65
C ALA A 577 -26.25 -1.75 -9.54
N LEU A 578 -26.62 -1.52 -8.27
CA LEU A 578 -26.04 -2.16 -7.09
C LEU A 578 -27.08 -2.27 -5.97
N PRO A 579 -28.04 -3.23 -6.04
CA PRO A 579 -29.20 -3.31 -5.14
C PRO A 579 -28.86 -3.94 -3.78
N LEU A 580 -27.91 -3.28 -3.12
CA LEU A 580 -27.12 -3.70 -1.97
C LEU A 580 -27.88 -3.69 -0.64
N LEU A 581 -28.93 -2.86 -0.56
CA LEU A 581 -29.82 -2.70 0.60
C LEU A 581 -31.25 -3.10 0.20
N ASP A 582 -32.07 -3.56 1.14
CA ASP A 582 -33.50 -3.73 0.89
C ASP A 582 -34.20 -2.36 0.96
N GLU A 583 -34.64 -1.84 -0.19
CA GLU A 583 -35.25 -0.51 -0.29
C GLU A 583 -36.52 -0.38 0.57
N ALA A 584 -37.36 -1.41 0.63
CA ALA A 584 -38.61 -1.36 1.39
C ALA A 584 -38.37 -1.37 2.91
N TRP A 585 -37.37 -2.12 3.37
CA TRP A 585 -36.87 -2.04 4.74
C TRP A 585 -36.30 -0.66 5.05
N PHE A 586 -35.48 -0.09 4.15
CA PHE A 586 -34.92 1.26 4.31
C PHE A 586 -36.03 2.29 4.49
N TRP A 587 -37.01 2.35 3.57
CA TRP A 587 -38.11 3.32 3.65
C TRP A 587 -38.98 3.15 4.90
N ALA A 588 -39.09 1.92 5.43
CA ALA A 588 -39.78 1.66 6.68
C ALA A 588 -39.04 2.25 7.90
N ILE A 589 -37.72 2.04 8.02
CA ILE A 589 -36.94 2.62 9.12
C ILE A 589 -36.79 4.14 8.98
N PHE A 590 -36.58 4.64 7.76
CA PHE A 590 -36.38 6.07 7.46
C PHE A 590 -37.59 6.92 7.84
N THR A 591 -38.81 6.45 7.51
CA THR A 591 -40.04 7.25 7.73
C THR A 591 -40.85 6.88 8.97
N ARG A 592 -40.61 5.72 9.58
CA ARG A 592 -41.24 5.29 10.84
C ARG A 592 -40.26 4.51 11.71
N PRO A 593 -39.21 5.16 12.26
CA PRO A 593 -38.25 4.51 13.13
C PRO A 593 -38.92 3.96 14.40
N VAL A 594 -38.90 2.64 14.56
CA VAL A 594 -39.44 1.93 15.73
C VAL A 594 -38.27 1.50 16.63
N ARG A 595 -38.24 1.98 17.87
CA ARG A 595 -37.24 1.57 18.87
C ARG A 595 -37.20 0.04 19.00
N GLY A 596 -36.03 -0.57 18.84
CA GLY A 596 -35.83 -2.02 18.95
C GLY A 596 -35.89 -2.81 17.64
N ARG A 597 -35.83 -2.15 16.47
CA ARG A 597 -35.48 -2.79 15.19
C ARG A 597 -34.00 -2.59 14.85
N SER A 598 -33.50 -3.32 13.85
CA SER A 598 -32.20 -3.03 13.26
C SER A 598 -32.22 -1.64 12.61
N ASN A 599 -31.28 -0.79 13.04
CA ASN A 599 -31.00 0.51 12.44
C ASN A 599 -29.96 0.38 11.32
N LEU A 600 -29.78 1.44 10.54
CA LEU A 600 -28.75 1.52 9.52
C LEU A 600 -27.44 2.07 10.10
N SER A 601 -26.34 1.40 9.79
CA SER A 601 -24.98 1.86 10.08
C SER A 601 -24.71 3.27 9.56
N LEU A 602 -24.21 4.16 10.42
CA LEU A 602 -23.73 5.49 10.03
C LEU A 602 -22.59 5.40 9.00
N PHE A 603 -21.73 4.38 9.07
CA PHE A 603 -20.65 4.17 8.09
C PHE A 603 -21.23 3.91 6.68
N VAL A 604 -22.19 2.99 6.57
CA VAL A 604 -22.90 2.71 5.32
C VAL A 604 -23.66 3.95 4.85
N PHE A 605 -24.33 4.68 5.75
CA PHE A 605 -25.08 5.87 5.38
C PHE A 605 -24.18 6.99 4.84
N GLN A 606 -23.03 7.28 5.48
CA GLN A 606 -22.06 8.23 4.93
C GLN A 606 -21.52 7.76 3.55
N ALA A 607 -21.42 6.45 3.31
CA ALA A 607 -21.06 5.89 1.99
C ALA A 607 -22.19 6.05 0.94
N MET A 608 -23.46 5.99 1.35
CA MET A 608 -24.61 6.31 0.49
C MET A 608 -24.65 7.80 0.12
N LEU A 609 -24.40 8.69 1.10
CA LEU A 609 -24.32 10.13 0.83
C LEU A 609 -23.19 10.45 -0.16
N PHE A 610 -22.05 9.78 -0.01
CA PHE A 610 -20.92 9.86 -0.94
C PHE A 610 -21.26 9.46 -2.38
N THR A 611 -22.00 8.38 -2.61
CA THR A 611 -22.35 7.97 -3.99
C THR A 611 -23.43 8.88 -4.59
N ALA A 612 -24.44 9.25 -3.81
CA ALA A 612 -25.55 10.12 -4.21
C ALA A 612 -25.11 11.54 -4.63
N CYS A 613 -24.01 12.07 -4.06
CA CYS A 613 -23.44 13.37 -4.45
C CYS A 613 -23.27 13.59 -5.96
N SER A 614 -23.11 12.52 -6.73
CA SER A 614 -22.86 12.61 -8.19
C SER A 614 -24.07 13.05 -9.01
N PHE A 615 -25.28 12.95 -8.46
CA PHE A 615 -26.55 13.15 -9.18
C PHE A 615 -27.36 14.35 -8.67
N LEU A 616 -27.12 14.75 -7.42
CA LEU A 616 -27.82 15.85 -6.75
C LEU A 616 -27.68 17.21 -7.47
N PRO A 617 -28.76 18.01 -7.52
CA PRO A 617 -28.70 19.40 -7.94
C PRO A 617 -27.68 20.21 -7.14
N PHE A 618 -26.85 21.00 -7.84
CA PHE A 618 -25.83 21.84 -7.19
C PHE A 618 -26.43 22.89 -6.23
N SER A 619 -27.71 23.26 -6.40
CA SER A 619 -28.46 24.07 -5.44
C SER A 619 -28.47 23.46 -4.02
N THR A 620 -28.65 22.14 -3.92
CA THR A 620 -28.75 21.42 -2.64
C THR A 620 -27.39 21.22 -2.02
N LEU A 621 -26.36 20.92 -2.82
CA LEU A 621 -24.98 20.87 -2.32
C LEU A 621 -24.51 22.26 -1.87
N ARG A 622 -24.93 23.33 -2.54
CA ARG A 622 -24.63 24.72 -2.17
C ARG A 622 -25.38 25.16 -0.91
N SER A 623 -26.62 24.74 -0.67
CA SER A 623 -27.34 25.04 0.58
C SER A 623 -26.71 24.32 1.78
N LEU A 624 -26.13 23.13 1.56
CA LEU A 624 -25.31 22.43 2.56
C LEU A 624 -23.94 23.08 2.82
N GLY A 625 -23.51 24.02 1.97
CA GLY A 625 -22.27 24.80 2.10
C GLY A 625 -21.10 24.30 1.25
N PHE A 626 -21.31 23.36 0.33
CA PHE A 626 -20.24 22.84 -0.54
C PHE A 626 -19.97 23.75 -1.74
N ALA A 627 -18.69 23.88 -2.11
CA ALA A 627 -18.26 24.72 -3.23
C ALA A 627 -18.44 24.05 -4.61
N SER A 628 -18.50 22.72 -4.66
CA SER A 628 -18.70 21.94 -5.89
C SER A 628 -19.17 20.51 -5.57
N VAL A 629 -19.68 19.80 -6.58
CA VAL A 629 -20.02 18.36 -6.50
C VAL A 629 -18.82 17.54 -6.00
N HIS A 630 -17.63 17.81 -6.55
CA HIS A 630 -16.38 17.15 -6.15
C HIS A 630 -16.03 17.40 -4.67
N ASN A 631 -16.17 18.64 -4.19
CA ASN A 631 -15.92 18.99 -2.78
C ASN A 631 -16.92 18.33 -1.81
N ALA A 632 -18.21 18.24 -2.18
CA ALA A 632 -19.19 17.46 -1.42
C ALA A 632 -18.79 15.98 -1.37
N ARG A 633 -18.56 15.38 -2.55
CA ARG A 633 -18.24 13.96 -2.71
C ARG A 633 -17.00 13.56 -1.92
N ASP A 634 -15.92 14.34 -2.01
CA ASP A 634 -14.68 14.11 -1.26
C ASP A 634 -14.88 14.23 0.25
N THR A 635 -15.76 15.14 0.70
CA THR A 635 -16.07 15.30 2.12
C THR A 635 -16.78 14.06 2.68
N TYR A 636 -17.82 13.56 2.00
CA TYR A 636 -18.53 12.36 2.44
C TYR A 636 -17.67 11.10 2.29
N TYR A 637 -16.87 11.00 1.22
CA TYR A 637 -15.86 9.94 1.06
C TYR A 637 -14.93 9.88 2.28
N ARG A 638 -14.35 11.03 2.66
CA ARG A 638 -13.44 11.15 3.80
C ARG A 638 -14.11 10.81 5.13
N ARG A 639 -15.34 11.29 5.35
CA ARG A 639 -16.13 10.96 6.56
C ARG A 639 -16.39 9.46 6.69
N SER A 640 -16.84 8.82 5.60
CA SER A 640 -17.10 7.38 5.56
C SER A 640 -15.81 6.57 5.73
N LYS A 641 -14.72 6.93 5.03
CA LYS A 641 -13.42 6.28 5.18
C LYS A 641 -12.90 6.35 6.62
N LEU A 642 -13.01 7.49 7.31
CA LEU A 642 -12.53 7.63 8.69
C LEU A 642 -13.32 6.77 9.69
N LEU A 643 -14.61 6.56 9.48
CA LEU A 643 -15.42 5.62 10.27
C LEU A 643 -14.97 4.15 10.06
N PHE A 644 -14.58 3.80 8.82
CA PHE A 644 -14.00 2.50 8.50
C PHE A 644 -12.60 2.32 9.11
N ASP A 645 -11.70 3.29 8.90
CA ASP A 645 -10.30 3.24 9.33
C ASP A 645 -10.15 3.09 10.85
N LEU A 646 -11.08 3.67 11.62
CA LEU A 646 -11.12 3.61 13.09
C LEU A 646 -12.06 2.52 13.61
N CYS A 647 -12.46 1.57 12.75
CA CYS A 647 -13.25 0.39 13.10
C CYS A 647 -14.57 0.69 13.86
N SER A 648 -15.27 1.78 13.51
CA SER A 648 -16.53 2.16 14.16
C SER A 648 -17.74 1.33 13.70
N GLU A 649 -17.52 0.32 12.85
CA GLU A 649 -18.50 -0.66 12.43
C GLU A 649 -17.96 -2.07 12.73
N ARG A 650 -18.80 -2.90 13.34
CA ARG A 650 -18.48 -4.28 13.76
C ARG A 650 -19.26 -5.32 12.96
N ASN A 651 -20.37 -4.94 12.34
CA ASN A 651 -21.13 -5.82 11.47
C ASN A 651 -20.39 -5.98 10.13
N LEU A 652 -19.91 -7.18 9.85
CA LEU A 652 -19.16 -7.50 8.63
C LEU A 652 -19.99 -7.27 7.36
N VAL A 653 -21.31 -7.48 7.40
CA VAL A 653 -22.22 -7.19 6.28
C VAL A 653 -22.25 -5.69 6.01
N SER A 654 -22.42 -4.85 7.04
CA SER A 654 -22.41 -3.39 6.90
C SER A 654 -21.03 -2.84 6.52
N SER A 655 -19.95 -3.45 7.04
CA SER A 655 -18.58 -3.12 6.65
C SER A 655 -18.33 -3.43 5.16
N ALA A 656 -18.80 -4.57 4.67
CA ALA A 656 -18.73 -4.94 3.26
C ALA A 656 -19.61 -4.04 2.38
N GLN A 657 -20.83 -3.73 2.81
CA GLN A 657 -21.75 -2.82 2.11
C GLN A 657 -21.13 -1.44 1.91
N GLY A 658 -20.62 -0.81 2.99
CA GLY A 658 -19.99 0.51 2.90
C GLY A 658 -18.69 0.50 2.09
N ALA A 659 -17.84 -0.53 2.26
CA ALA A 659 -16.64 -0.70 1.43
C ALA A 659 -16.98 -0.84 -0.07
N LEU A 660 -18.04 -1.57 -0.42
CA LEU A 660 -18.47 -1.74 -1.81
C LEU A 660 -18.97 -0.42 -2.41
N LEU A 661 -19.68 0.40 -1.65
CA LEU A 661 -20.04 1.77 -2.05
C LEU A 661 -18.80 2.66 -2.22
N LEU A 662 -17.81 2.59 -1.32
CA LEU A 662 -16.54 3.32 -1.45
C LEU A 662 -15.71 2.91 -2.67
N SER A 663 -15.97 1.75 -3.29
CA SER A 663 -15.39 1.39 -4.60
C SER A 663 -15.84 2.30 -5.76
N TYR A 664 -16.80 3.21 -5.55
CA TYR A 664 -17.14 4.31 -6.47
C TYR A 664 -16.19 5.52 -6.34
N ASN A 665 -15.13 5.44 -5.53
CA ASN A 665 -14.06 6.45 -5.59
C ASN A 665 -13.22 6.29 -6.89
N GLY A 666 -12.80 7.41 -7.45
CA GLY A 666 -12.21 7.47 -8.79
C GLY A 666 -11.80 8.90 -9.17
N THR A 667 -11.28 9.66 -8.20
CA THR A 667 -10.79 11.03 -8.40
C THR A 667 -9.43 11.02 -9.11
N MET A 668 -9.24 11.92 -10.08
CA MET A 668 -8.02 12.00 -10.92
C MET A 668 -6.72 12.26 -10.13
N LYS A 669 -6.82 12.74 -8.88
CA LYS A 669 -5.68 13.13 -8.04
C LYS A 669 -5.15 12.03 -7.11
N ASP A 670 -5.84 10.90 -6.96
CA ASP A 670 -5.42 9.82 -6.05
C ASP A 670 -5.17 8.50 -6.79
N GLN A 671 -4.51 7.57 -6.10
CA GLN A 671 -3.75 6.47 -6.65
C GLN A 671 -4.58 5.53 -7.53
N LYS A 672 -3.95 5.05 -8.61
CA LYS A 672 -4.56 4.26 -9.70
C LYS A 672 -5.25 2.95 -9.27
N ARG A 673 -5.25 2.58 -7.97
CA ARG A 673 -5.83 1.34 -7.43
C ARG A 673 -6.94 1.53 -6.39
N THR A 674 -7.26 2.76 -5.93
CA THR A 674 -8.15 2.96 -4.76
C THR A 674 -9.51 2.24 -4.85
N ASN A 675 -10.14 2.21 -6.04
CA ASN A 675 -11.37 1.44 -6.28
C ASN A 675 -11.20 -0.08 -6.20
N SER A 676 -10.08 -0.65 -6.66
CA SER A 676 -9.76 -2.07 -6.47
C SER A 676 -9.42 -2.41 -5.02
N ILE A 677 -8.83 -1.49 -4.25
CA ILE A 677 -8.59 -1.70 -2.81
C ILE A 677 -9.93 -1.83 -2.07
N TRP A 678 -10.86 -0.90 -2.28
CA TRP A 678 -12.20 -0.96 -1.68
C TRP A 678 -13.01 -2.17 -2.13
N LEU A 679 -12.90 -2.56 -3.41
CA LEU A 679 -13.52 -3.79 -3.91
C LEU A 679 -12.94 -5.04 -3.24
N SER A 680 -11.61 -5.18 -3.17
CA SER A 680 -10.95 -6.32 -2.50
C SER A 680 -11.31 -6.40 -1.02
N THR A 681 -11.41 -5.24 -0.36
CA THR A 681 -11.83 -5.11 1.05
C THR A 681 -13.28 -5.54 1.22
N ALA A 682 -14.19 -5.10 0.34
CA ALA A 682 -15.60 -5.48 0.36
C ALA A 682 -15.79 -6.99 0.13
N ILE A 683 -15.07 -7.58 -0.82
CA ILE A 683 -15.10 -9.03 -1.10
C ILE A 683 -14.61 -9.82 0.12
N HIS A 684 -13.49 -9.43 0.72
CA HIS A 684 -12.95 -10.11 1.90
C HIS A 684 -13.90 -10.03 3.10
N LEU A 685 -14.51 -8.87 3.36
CA LEU A 685 -15.52 -8.69 4.41
C LEU A 685 -16.80 -9.47 4.13
N ALA A 686 -17.23 -9.56 2.87
CA ALA A 686 -18.37 -10.37 2.46
C ALA A 686 -18.10 -11.87 2.67
N GLN A 687 -16.91 -12.37 2.33
CA GLN A 687 -16.48 -13.75 2.63
C GLN A 687 -16.41 -14.00 4.14
N ALA A 688 -15.87 -13.06 4.92
CA ALA A 688 -15.85 -13.14 6.38
C ALA A 688 -17.26 -13.13 7.01
N ALA A 689 -18.25 -12.52 6.33
CA ALA A 689 -19.67 -12.60 6.68
C ALA A 689 -20.38 -13.88 6.17
N GLY A 690 -19.68 -14.77 5.46
CA GLY A 690 -20.24 -15.98 4.84
C GLY A 690 -21.14 -15.72 3.64
N ALA A 691 -20.98 -14.58 2.95
CA ALA A 691 -21.81 -14.19 1.82
C ALA A 691 -21.57 -15.03 0.56
N ASP A 692 -20.37 -15.60 0.40
CA ASP A 692 -20.04 -16.63 -0.60
C ASP A 692 -20.78 -17.96 -0.31
N GLN A 693 -20.92 -18.29 0.97
CA GLN A 693 -21.52 -19.52 1.49
C GLN A 693 -23.00 -19.37 1.89
N PHE A 694 -23.70 -18.35 1.37
CA PHE A 694 -25.11 -18.06 1.65
C PHE A 694 -26.07 -19.24 1.42
N HIS A 695 -25.67 -20.21 0.59
CA HIS A 695 -26.44 -21.38 0.19
C HIS A 695 -26.16 -22.65 1.03
N THR A 696 -25.07 -22.70 1.81
CA THR A 696 -24.72 -23.83 2.69
C THR A 696 -25.05 -23.60 4.16
N SER A 697 -25.37 -22.36 4.54
CA SER A 697 -25.68 -21.99 5.92
C SER A 697 -26.86 -22.80 6.48
N LEU A 698 -26.66 -23.46 7.61
CA LEU A 698 -27.56 -24.51 8.13
C LEU A 698 -28.85 -23.99 8.79
N ASN A 699 -28.93 -22.70 9.17
CA ASN A 699 -30.14 -22.08 9.75
C ASN A 699 -30.17 -20.52 9.62
N PRO A 700 -29.96 -19.91 8.45
CA PRO A 700 -30.18 -18.48 8.27
C PRO A 700 -31.69 -18.16 8.26
N SER A 701 -32.08 -16.95 8.68
CA SER A 701 -33.41 -16.46 8.34
C SER A 701 -33.50 -16.21 6.82
N LEU A 702 -34.67 -16.36 6.22
CA LEU A 702 -34.89 -16.02 4.79
C LEU A 702 -34.50 -14.56 4.46
N THR A 703 -34.58 -13.64 5.44
CA THR A 703 -34.10 -12.27 5.25
C THR A 703 -32.58 -12.19 5.19
N THR A 704 -31.89 -12.90 6.09
CA THR A 704 -30.42 -12.95 6.17
C THR A 704 -29.81 -13.63 4.94
N ALA A 705 -30.41 -14.72 4.48
CA ALA A 705 -29.97 -15.41 3.26
C ALA A 705 -30.08 -14.52 2.02
N ASN A 706 -31.19 -13.78 1.87
CA ASN A 706 -31.37 -12.84 0.77
C ASN A 706 -30.38 -11.67 0.83
N GLU A 707 -30.10 -11.12 2.01
CA GLU A 707 -29.14 -10.03 2.19
C GLU A 707 -27.70 -10.46 1.84
N LEU A 708 -27.26 -11.62 2.32
CA LEU A 708 -25.96 -12.20 1.97
C LEU A 708 -25.85 -12.48 0.46
N LYS A 709 -26.89 -13.07 -0.15
CA LYS A 709 -26.96 -13.32 -1.60
C LYS A 709 -26.84 -12.03 -2.41
N ARG A 710 -27.55 -10.96 -2.01
CA ARG A 710 -27.48 -9.64 -2.66
C ARG A 710 -26.08 -9.04 -2.56
N LEU A 711 -25.48 -9.05 -1.36
CA LEU A 711 -24.13 -8.55 -1.12
C LEU A 711 -23.11 -9.27 -2.01
N TRP A 712 -23.17 -10.61 -2.08
CA TRP A 712 -22.25 -11.41 -2.89
C TRP A 712 -22.39 -11.13 -4.38
N TRP A 713 -23.61 -11.11 -4.92
CA TRP A 713 -23.84 -10.77 -6.33
C TRP A 713 -23.50 -9.31 -6.67
N CYS A 714 -23.70 -8.36 -5.75
CA CYS A 714 -23.20 -6.99 -5.92
C CYS A 714 -21.66 -6.93 -5.98
N CYS A 715 -20.96 -7.75 -5.17
CA CYS A 715 -19.50 -7.89 -5.24
C CYS A 715 -19.06 -8.49 -6.57
N ILE A 716 -19.71 -9.58 -7.04
CA ILE A 716 -19.41 -10.23 -8.34
C ILE A 716 -19.62 -9.25 -9.51
N VAL A 717 -20.75 -8.55 -9.57
CA VAL A 717 -21.01 -7.54 -10.62
C VAL A 717 -19.93 -6.47 -10.61
N ARG A 718 -19.57 -5.93 -9.44
CA ARG A 718 -18.51 -4.91 -9.33
C ARG A 718 -17.15 -5.46 -9.75
N ASP A 719 -16.85 -6.72 -9.43
CA ASP A 719 -15.63 -7.45 -9.79
C ASP A 719 -15.63 -8.04 -11.21
N ARG A 720 -16.64 -7.79 -12.05
CA ARG A 720 -16.53 -7.98 -13.50
C ARG A 720 -16.51 -6.66 -14.25
N ILE A 721 -17.41 -5.75 -13.88
CA ILE A 721 -17.52 -4.44 -14.53
C ILE A 721 -16.24 -3.61 -14.29
N LEU A 722 -15.75 -3.50 -13.05
CA LEU A 722 -14.57 -2.67 -12.77
C LEU A 722 -13.28 -3.21 -13.43
N PRO A 723 -12.93 -4.52 -13.36
CA PRO A 723 -11.73 -5.02 -14.03
C PRO A 723 -11.79 -4.96 -15.56
N LEU A 724 -12.97 -5.15 -16.17
CA LEU A 724 -13.16 -5.02 -17.63
C LEU A 724 -12.80 -3.62 -18.13
N GLY A 725 -13.36 -2.58 -17.50
CA GLY A 725 -13.12 -1.19 -17.90
C GLY A 725 -11.72 -0.72 -17.52
N MET A 726 -11.28 -1.00 -16.29
CA MET A 726 -10.01 -0.52 -15.77
C MET A 726 -8.81 -1.40 -16.14
N ARG A 727 -9.01 -2.44 -16.96
CA ARG A 727 -8.02 -3.39 -17.49
C ARG A 727 -7.22 -4.11 -16.39
N ARG A 728 -7.89 -4.92 -15.58
CA ARG A 728 -7.33 -5.58 -14.38
C ARG A 728 -7.71 -7.06 -14.28
N GLN A 729 -6.99 -7.75 -13.41
CA GLN A 729 -7.34 -9.10 -12.93
C GLN A 729 -8.60 -9.08 -12.05
N LEU A 730 -9.26 -10.23 -11.93
CA LEU A 730 -10.37 -10.49 -11.02
C LEU A 730 -9.90 -10.69 -9.59
N HIS A 731 -10.70 -10.30 -8.60
CA HIS A 731 -10.49 -10.70 -7.20
C HIS A 731 -11.19 -12.03 -6.87
N ILE A 732 -12.38 -12.28 -7.43
CA ILE A 732 -13.12 -13.56 -7.35
C ILE A 732 -12.78 -14.39 -8.59
N THR A 733 -11.77 -15.26 -8.49
CA THR A 733 -11.22 -16.01 -9.63
C THR A 733 -12.03 -17.24 -10.04
N SER A 734 -12.85 -17.81 -9.15
CA SER A 734 -13.76 -18.92 -9.45
C SER A 734 -15.23 -18.49 -9.30
N LEU A 735 -16.03 -18.87 -10.29
CA LEU A 735 -17.49 -18.96 -10.22
C LEU A 735 -17.80 -20.40 -10.63
N ASP A 736 -17.75 -21.32 -9.67
CA ASP A 736 -18.04 -22.73 -9.91
C ASP A 736 -19.47 -22.89 -10.46
N VAL A 737 -19.73 -23.99 -11.18
CA VAL A 737 -21.04 -24.29 -11.80
C VAL A 737 -22.22 -24.20 -10.81
N ALA A 738 -21.96 -24.39 -9.51
CA ALA A 738 -22.90 -24.13 -8.43
C ALA A 738 -23.39 -22.67 -8.39
N HIS A 739 -22.54 -21.67 -8.59
CA HIS A 739 -22.91 -20.24 -8.55
C HIS A 739 -23.92 -19.86 -9.64
N GLY A 740 -23.76 -20.39 -10.86
CA GLY A 740 -24.76 -20.23 -11.93
C GLY A 740 -26.13 -20.82 -11.56
N SER A 741 -26.15 -21.82 -10.69
CA SER A 741 -27.39 -22.42 -10.14
C SER A 741 -28.03 -21.57 -9.02
N TYR A 742 -27.36 -20.50 -8.55
CA TYR A 742 -27.82 -19.63 -7.46
C TYR A 742 -27.83 -18.13 -7.85
N LEU A 743 -28.08 -17.82 -9.12
CA LEU A 743 -28.34 -16.46 -9.60
C LEU A 743 -29.46 -15.75 -8.79
N PRO A 744 -29.47 -14.40 -8.73
CA PRO A 744 -30.60 -13.66 -8.17
C PRO A 744 -31.87 -13.88 -9.00
N THR A 745 -33.01 -13.81 -8.34
CA THR A 745 -34.35 -14.03 -8.91
C THR A 745 -35.30 -12.94 -8.41
N GLU A 746 -36.43 -12.71 -9.10
CA GLU A 746 -37.42 -11.71 -8.67
C GLU A 746 -37.89 -11.91 -7.21
N LYS A 747 -37.87 -13.15 -6.71
CA LYS A 747 -38.21 -13.48 -5.31
C LYS A 747 -37.25 -12.85 -4.30
N ASP A 748 -35.96 -12.73 -4.62
CA ASP A 748 -34.94 -12.11 -3.76
C ASP A 748 -35.17 -10.59 -3.58
N PHE A 749 -35.95 -9.99 -4.49
CA PHE A 749 -36.34 -8.57 -4.51
C PHE A 749 -37.85 -8.33 -4.29
N SER A 750 -38.61 -9.38 -3.96
CA SER A 750 -40.08 -9.32 -3.80
C SER A 750 -40.57 -8.21 -2.87
N ARG A 751 -39.86 -7.91 -1.77
CA ARG A 751 -40.25 -6.84 -0.83
C ARG A 751 -40.12 -5.43 -1.39
N GLU A 752 -39.14 -5.18 -2.26
CA GLU A 752 -38.87 -3.83 -2.79
C GLU A 752 -39.63 -3.52 -4.08
N ILE A 753 -40.10 -4.53 -4.81
CA ILE A 753 -40.94 -4.35 -6.01
C ILE A 753 -42.22 -3.60 -5.66
N ASP A 754 -42.95 -4.03 -4.65
CA ASP A 754 -44.18 -3.37 -4.20
C ASP A 754 -43.93 -2.27 -3.13
N GLY A 755 -42.68 -2.09 -2.70
CA GLY A 755 -42.27 -1.23 -1.57
C GLY A 755 -41.36 -0.04 -1.91
N SER A 756 -41.03 0.15 -3.19
CA SER A 756 -40.27 1.33 -3.64
C SER A 756 -41.08 2.62 -3.49
N ARG A 757 -40.38 3.75 -3.32
CA ARG A 757 -40.99 5.09 -3.33
C ARG A 757 -40.58 5.97 -4.49
N VAL A 758 -39.51 5.61 -5.19
CA VAL A 758 -38.99 6.34 -6.35
C VAL A 758 -39.43 5.71 -7.69
N TYR A 759 -39.91 4.45 -7.66
CA TYR A 759 -40.37 3.73 -8.85
C TYR A 759 -41.78 3.17 -8.67
N ALA A 760 -42.53 3.11 -9.77
CA ALA A 760 -43.74 2.29 -9.83
C ALA A 760 -43.37 0.79 -9.77
N PRO A 761 -44.23 -0.09 -9.22
CA PRO A 761 -43.88 -1.51 -9.05
C PRO A 761 -43.51 -2.24 -10.35
N GLN A 762 -44.07 -1.83 -11.48
CA GLN A 762 -43.70 -2.42 -12.78
C GLN A 762 -42.31 -1.96 -13.25
N THR A 763 -42.00 -0.66 -13.17
CA THR A 763 -40.65 -0.12 -13.41
C THR A 763 -39.62 -0.81 -12.52
N LYS A 764 -39.94 -0.95 -11.22
CA LYS A 764 -39.07 -1.58 -10.22
C LYS A 764 -38.83 -3.07 -10.52
N ARG A 765 -39.86 -3.81 -10.93
CA ARG A 765 -39.74 -5.19 -11.45
C ARG A 765 -38.81 -5.26 -12.66
N THR A 766 -38.96 -4.36 -13.64
CA THR A 766 -38.12 -4.34 -14.84
C THR A 766 -36.66 -3.97 -14.52
N LEU A 767 -36.40 -3.06 -13.57
CA LEU A 767 -35.05 -2.76 -13.06
C LEU A 767 -34.42 -3.96 -12.35
N VAL A 768 -35.19 -4.70 -11.52
CA VAL A 768 -34.74 -5.95 -10.90
C VAL A 768 -34.37 -6.99 -11.96
N GLN A 769 -35.17 -7.11 -13.02
CA GLN A 769 -34.89 -8.03 -14.12
C GLN A 769 -33.63 -7.61 -14.91
N LEU A 770 -33.41 -6.32 -15.18
CA LEU A 770 -32.16 -5.80 -15.76
C LEU A 770 -30.93 -6.15 -14.89
N PHE A 771 -31.03 -6.04 -13.56
CA PHE A 771 -29.94 -6.44 -12.65
C PHE A 771 -29.69 -7.96 -12.66
N ILE A 772 -30.73 -8.78 -12.81
CA ILE A 772 -30.59 -10.24 -12.96
C ILE A 772 -29.86 -10.57 -14.28
N THR A 773 -30.25 -9.94 -15.40
CA THR A 773 -29.58 -10.12 -16.69
C THR A 773 -28.14 -9.58 -16.71
N LEU A 774 -27.84 -8.56 -15.90
CA LEU A 774 -26.46 -8.11 -15.61
C LEU A 774 -25.68 -9.16 -14.80
N CYS A 775 -26.31 -9.83 -13.82
CA CYS A 775 -25.69 -10.94 -13.11
C CYS A 775 -25.42 -12.13 -14.05
N GLU A 776 -26.33 -12.44 -14.98
CA GLU A 776 -26.08 -13.45 -16.02
C GLU A 776 -24.87 -13.08 -16.90
N LEU A 777 -24.72 -11.80 -17.26
CA LEU A 777 -23.56 -11.33 -18.04
C LEU A 777 -22.24 -11.53 -17.30
N THR A 778 -22.22 -11.49 -15.96
CA THR A 778 -20.98 -11.73 -15.17
C THR A 778 -20.36 -13.10 -15.43
N VAL A 779 -21.14 -14.10 -15.86
CA VAL A 779 -20.63 -15.45 -16.14
C VAL A 779 -19.67 -15.44 -17.34
N PRO A 780 -20.07 -15.15 -18.60
CA PRO A 780 -19.12 -15.07 -19.72
C PRO A 780 -18.06 -13.97 -19.54
N LEU A 781 -18.38 -12.86 -18.85
CA LEU A 781 -17.36 -11.85 -18.50
C LEU A 781 -16.21 -12.43 -17.66
N THR A 782 -16.47 -13.44 -16.83
CA THR A 782 -15.44 -14.05 -15.99
C THR A 782 -14.34 -14.68 -16.83
N ASP A 783 -14.72 -15.44 -17.85
CA ASP A 783 -13.75 -16.19 -18.66
C ASP A 783 -13.08 -15.29 -19.71
N VAL A 784 -13.82 -14.31 -20.25
CA VAL A 784 -13.24 -13.20 -21.05
C VAL A 784 -12.15 -12.47 -20.25
N ILE A 785 -12.42 -12.06 -19.01
CA ILE A 785 -11.44 -11.30 -18.20
C ILE A 785 -10.25 -12.19 -17.80
N LYS A 786 -10.45 -13.49 -17.52
CA LYS A 786 -9.33 -14.43 -17.28
C LYS A 786 -8.40 -14.56 -18.49
N ILE A 787 -8.94 -14.66 -19.71
CA ILE A 787 -8.14 -14.79 -20.93
C ILE A 787 -7.42 -13.48 -21.25
N VAL A 788 -8.13 -12.34 -21.23
CA VAL A 788 -7.58 -11.04 -21.63
C VAL A 788 -6.63 -10.47 -20.56
N TYR A 789 -6.83 -10.80 -19.27
CA TYR A 789 -6.06 -10.28 -18.13
C TYR A 789 -5.68 -11.41 -17.13
N PRO A 790 -4.80 -12.36 -17.52
CA PRO A 790 -4.54 -13.59 -16.76
C PRO A 790 -3.81 -13.37 -15.42
N THR A 791 -4.05 -14.29 -14.47
CA THR A 791 -3.50 -14.31 -13.11
C THR A 791 -2.20 -15.12 -13.00
N GLY A 792 -1.15 -14.68 -13.71
CA GLY A 792 0.20 -15.28 -13.68
C GLY A 792 1.28 -14.37 -13.06
N ARG A 793 2.45 -14.93 -12.73
CA ARG A 793 3.64 -14.14 -12.36
C ARG A 793 4.39 -13.72 -13.63
N LEU A 794 5.06 -12.56 -13.60
CA LEU A 794 5.87 -12.08 -14.73
C LEU A 794 7.11 -12.95 -15.04
N THR A 795 7.43 -13.93 -14.18
CA THR A 795 8.39 -15.01 -14.48
C THR A 795 7.95 -15.92 -15.62
N ASP A 796 6.65 -15.97 -15.88
CA ASP A 796 6.01 -17.01 -16.70
C ASP A 796 5.79 -16.53 -18.15
N ILE A 797 6.41 -15.42 -18.55
CA ILE A 797 6.33 -14.86 -19.92
C ILE A 797 6.94 -15.80 -20.97
N HIS A 798 7.73 -16.81 -20.56
CA HIS A 798 8.22 -17.88 -21.44
C HIS A 798 7.43 -19.21 -21.36
N SER A 799 6.41 -19.32 -20.51
CA SER A 799 5.36 -20.35 -20.59
C SER A 799 4.18 -19.97 -19.68
N PRO A 800 2.98 -19.67 -20.23
CA PRO A 800 2.29 -20.66 -21.05
C PRO A 800 1.57 -20.08 -22.30
N VAL A 801 2.21 -20.20 -23.46
CA VAL A 801 1.52 -20.18 -24.78
C VAL A 801 1.78 -21.47 -25.57
N VAL A 802 2.74 -22.31 -25.13
CA VAL A 802 3.10 -23.57 -25.78
C VAL A 802 2.97 -24.75 -24.79
N HIS A 803 1.73 -24.99 -24.35
CA HIS A 803 1.36 -26.29 -23.77
C HIS A 803 0.17 -26.94 -24.51
N ASP A 804 -0.82 -26.15 -24.94
CA ASP A 804 -1.61 -26.48 -26.13
C ASP A 804 -2.19 -25.20 -26.78
N ALA A 805 -1.85 -24.98 -28.06
CA ALA A 805 -2.41 -23.88 -28.84
C ALA A 805 -3.88 -24.12 -29.23
N GLN A 806 -4.34 -25.38 -29.21
CA GLN A 806 -5.74 -25.72 -29.42
C GLN A 806 -6.59 -25.33 -28.21
N GLN A 807 -6.15 -25.65 -26.99
CA GLN A 807 -6.84 -25.28 -25.75
C GLN A 807 -7.07 -23.76 -25.63
N GLY A 808 -6.13 -22.94 -26.11
CA GLY A 808 -6.28 -21.48 -26.18
C GLY A 808 -7.38 -21.05 -27.17
N ARG A 809 -7.43 -21.64 -28.37
CA ARG A 809 -8.48 -21.39 -29.37
C ARG A 809 -9.86 -21.86 -28.90
N ASP A 810 -9.96 -23.04 -28.31
CA ASP A 810 -11.20 -23.60 -27.76
C ASP A 810 -11.77 -22.69 -26.64
N SER A 811 -10.90 -22.16 -25.79
CA SER A 811 -11.27 -21.23 -24.70
C SER A 811 -11.80 -19.90 -25.24
N LEU A 812 -11.17 -19.34 -26.29
CA LEU A 812 -11.68 -18.15 -26.98
C LEU A 812 -13.06 -18.41 -27.61
N GLN A 813 -13.22 -19.51 -28.34
CA GLN A 813 -14.48 -19.86 -29.00
C GLN A 813 -15.62 -20.08 -27.99
N SER A 814 -15.31 -20.65 -26.81
CA SER A 814 -16.28 -20.78 -25.71
C SER A 814 -16.72 -19.42 -25.15
N CYS A 815 -15.81 -18.43 -25.08
CA CYS A 815 -16.14 -17.06 -24.67
C CYS A 815 -16.97 -16.32 -25.73
N GLU A 816 -16.64 -16.48 -27.02
CA GLU A 816 -17.42 -15.92 -28.14
C GLU A 816 -18.87 -16.44 -28.09
N ALA A 817 -19.06 -17.77 -28.02
CA ALA A 817 -20.38 -18.39 -27.94
C ALA A 817 -21.15 -18.02 -26.66
N GLY A 818 -20.45 -17.90 -25.51
CA GLY A 818 -21.05 -17.50 -24.24
C GLY A 818 -21.58 -16.06 -24.24
N LEU A 819 -20.85 -15.14 -24.88
CA LEU A 819 -21.27 -13.75 -25.08
C LEU A 819 -22.45 -13.66 -26.08
N GLU A 820 -22.33 -14.27 -27.26
CA GLU A 820 -23.37 -14.21 -28.29
C GLU A 820 -24.70 -14.83 -27.80
N ALA A 821 -24.66 -16.00 -27.17
CA ALA A 821 -25.85 -16.64 -26.63
C ALA A 821 -26.50 -15.86 -25.47
N TRP A 822 -25.72 -15.09 -24.68
CA TRP A 822 -26.29 -14.17 -23.70
C TRP A 822 -26.98 -12.98 -24.39
N PHE A 823 -26.37 -12.40 -25.42
CA PHE A 823 -26.88 -11.24 -26.15
C PHE A 823 -28.21 -11.53 -26.86
N GLU A 824 -28.34 -12.71 -27.47
CA GLU A 824 -29.60 -13.16 -28.07
C GLU A 824 -30.75 -13.19 -27.04
N ARG A 825 -30.52 -13.76 -25.85
CA ARG A 825 -31.52 -13.82 -24.78
C ARG A 825 -31.84 -12.43 -24.22
N ALA A 826 -30.80 -11.63 -23.93
CA ALA A 826 -30.95 -10.28 -23.42
C ALA A 826 -31.76 -9.39 -24.38
N THR A 827 -31.51 -9.49 -25.68
CA THR A 827 -32.19 -8.67 -26.71
C THR A 827 -33.64 -9.07 -26.96
N ILE A 828 -34.03 -10.32 -26.64
CA ILE A 828 -35.45 -10.72 -26.63
C ILE A 828 -36.21 -10.08 -25.46
N GLN A 829 -35.56 -9.92 -24.30
CA GLN A 829 -36.17 -9.36 -23.08
C GLN A 829 -36.10 -7.82 -23.02
N PHE A 830 -35.00 -7.25 -23.51
CA PHE A 830 -34.68 -5.83 -23.48
C PHE A 830 -34.11 -5.37 -24.85
N PRO A 831 -34.92 -5.32 -25.93
CA PRO A 831 -34.42 -4.88 -27.23
C PRO A 831 -33.85 -3.45 -27.18
N THR A 832 -32.80 -3.22 -27.98
CA THR A 832 -32.14 -1.91 -28.16
C THR A 832 -32.38 -1.39 -29.59
N PRO A 833 -32.56 -0.07 -29.84
CA PRO A 833 -32.56 1.04 -28.88
C PRO A 833 -33.74 1.00 -27.88
N ALA A 834 -33.46 1.26 -26.61
CA ALA A 834 -34.38 1.02 -25.50
C ALA A 834 -35.51 2.08 -25.43
N GLY A 835 -35.26 3.30 -25.92
CA GLY A 835 -36.22 4.40 -25.98
C GLY A 835 -37.39 4.17 -26.94
N ILE A 836 -37.33 3.12 -27.77
CA ILE A 836 -38.44 2.66 -28.61
C ILE A 836 -39.54 1.99 -27.77
N ILE A 837 -39.16 1.32 -26.68
CA ILE A 837 -40.04 0.46 -25.86
C ILE A 837 -40.58 1.21 -24.65
N THR A 838 -39.75 2.03 -24.02
CA THR A 838 -40.11 2.76 -22.80
C THR A 838 -39.60 4.19 -22.82
N ARG A 839 -40.34 5.07 -22.13
CA ARG A 839 -39.95 6.47 -21.88
C ARG A 839 -39.46 6.70 -20.45
N GLU A 840 -39.33 5.64 -19.66
CA GLU A 840 -38.84 5.74 -18.28
C GLU A 840 -37.31 5.83 -18.29
N GLU A 841 -36.78 7.02 -17.96
CA GLU A 841 -35.36 7.39 -18.11
C GLU A 841 -34.40 6.34 -17.52
N SER A 842 -34.70 5.81 -16.33
CA SER A 842 -33.89 4.78 -15.68
C SER A 842 -33.86 3.46 -16.44
N LEU A 843 -34.96 3.02 -17.05
CA LEU A 843 -34.99 1.79 -17.84
C LEU A 843 -34.13 1.93 -19.09
N VAL A 844 -34.20 3.07 -19.78
CA VAL A 844 -33.36 3.38 -20.94
C VAL A 844 -31.88 3.42 -20.51
N LEU A 845 -31.56 4.13 -19.42
CA LEU A 845 -30.20 4.26 -18.88
C LEU A 845 -29.55 2.90 -18.58
N TYR A 846 -30.22 2.05 -17.79
CA TYR A 846 -29.63 0.78 -17.37
C TYR A 846 -29.62 -0.28 -18.49
N THR A 847 -30.56 -0.24 -19.44
CA THR A 847 -30.51 -1.09 -20.65
C THR A 847 -29.30 -0.72 -21.52
N ASN A 848 -29.07 0.56 -21.78
CA ASN A 848 -27.90 1.01 -22.56
C ASN A 848 -26.58 0.70 -21.84
N LEU A 849 -26.50 0.89 -20.51
CA LEU A 849 -25.32 0.52 -19.73
C LEU A 849 -25.01 -0.98 -19.81
N LEU A 850 -26.03 -1.84 -19.73
CA LEU A 850 -25.91 -3.28 -19.88
C LEU A 850 -25.28 -3.67 -21.23
N TYR A 851 -25.74 -3.07 -22.33
CA TYR A 851 -25.17 -3.31 -23.66
C TYR A 851 -23.77 -2.70 -23.85
N ILE A 852 -23.47 -1.53 -23.27
CA ILE A 852 -22.11 -0.98 -23.31
C ILE A 852 -21.11 -1.92 -22.63
N TYR A 853 -21.47 -2.56 -21.51
CA TYR A 853 -20.62 -3.57 -20.87
C TYR A 853 -20.43 -4.82 -21.73
N TYR A 854 -21.50 -5.30 -22.38
CA TYR A 854 -21.41 -6.41 -23.34
C TYR A 854 -20.48 -6.09 -24.51
N HIS A 855 -20.71 -4.98 -25.21
CA HIS A 855 -19.90 -4.60 -26.37
C HIS A 855 -18.43 -4.35 -25.98
N ALA A 856 -18.15 -3.79 -24.79
CA ALA A 856 -16.79 -3.64 -24.29
C ALA A 856 -16.08 -4.98 -24.02
N ALA A 857 -16.83 -6.03 -23.65
CA ALA A 857 -16.30 -7.37 -23.50
C ALA A 857 -15.98 -8.02 -24.85
N CYS A 858 -16.87 -7.90 -25.83
CA CYS A 858 -16.60 -8.30 -27.22
C CYS A 858 -15.35 -7.59 -27.75
N PHE A 859 -15.27 -6.26 -27.61
CA PHE A 859 -14.12 -5.46 -28.02
C PHE A 859 -12.81 -5.96 -27.39
N ALA A 860 -12.80 -6.23 -26.08
CA ALA A 860 -11.61 -6.73 -25.37
C ALA A 860 -11.21 -8.15 -25.84
N LEU A 861 -12.19 -9.06 -26.02
CA LEU A 861 -11.97 -10.42 -26.48
C LEU A 861 -11.41 -10.46 -27.91
N TYR A 862 -12.04 -9.75 -28.84
CA TYR A 862 -11.58 -9.70 -30.23
C TYR A 862 -10.26 -8.95 -30.39
N GLN A 863 -9.99 -7.91 -29.58
CA GLN A 863 -8.66 -7.28 -29.53
C GLN A 863 -7.56 -8.27 -29.10
N HIS A 864 -7.85 -9.15 -28.13
CA HIS A 864 -6.92 -10.19 -27.70
C HIS A 864 -6.76 -11.32 -28.74
N LYS A 865 -7.85 -11.75 -29.39
CA LYS A 865 -7.82 -12.71 -30.50
C LYS A 865 -6.99 -12.19 -31.69
N ALA A 866 -7.16 -10.91 -32.06
CA ALA A 866 -6.34 -10.27 -33.09
C ALA A 866 -4.85 -10.22 -32.72
N PHE A 867 -4.52 -10.02 -31.44
CA PHE A 867 -3.13 -10.08 -30.96
C PHE A 867 -2.54 -11.50 -31.12
N ILE A 868 -3.26 -12.55 -30.71
CA ILE A 868 -2.81 -13.95 -30.89
C ILE A 868 -2.58 -14.27 -32.38
N ILE A 869 -3.55 -13.95 -33.25
CA ILE A 869 -3.44 -14.17 -34.70
C ILE A 869 -2.23 -13.42 -35.30
N SER A 870 -1.85 -12.27 -34.73
CA SER A 870 -0.66 -11.52 -35.18
C SER A 870 0.69 -12.13 -34.80
N GLN A 871 0.73 -13.04 -33.81
CA GLN A 871 1.95 -13.76 -33.39
C GLN A 871 2.17 -15.05 -34.21
N GLU A 872 1.09 -15.71 -34.66
CA GLU A 872 1.19 -16.91 -35.51
C GLU A 872 1.61 -16.52 -36.94
N GLN A 873 2.92 -16.65 -37.27
CA GLN A 873 3.49 -16.26 -38.57
C GLN A 873 3.09 -17.18 -39.77
N ALA A 874 1.79 -17.37 -40.02
CA ALA A 874 1.27 -18.07 -41.20
C ALA A 874 -0.11 -17.57 -41.64
N LYS A 875 -0.15 -16.85 -42.76
CA LYS A 875 -1.33 -16.52 -43.61
C LYS A 875 -2.74 -16.94 -43.12
N VAL A 876 -3.42 -16.09 -42.33
CA VAL A 876 -4.89 -16.14 -42.18
C VAL A 876 -5.53 -14.75 -42.34
N THR A 877 -5.40 -14.15 -43.52
CA THR A 877 -5.91 -12.80 -43.82
C THR A 877 -7.41 -12.66 -43.56
N SER A 878 -8.20 -13.71 -43.81
CA SER A 878 -9.66 -13.71 -43.67
C SER A 878 -10.13 -13.73 -42.21
N GLU A 879 -9.47 -14.47 -41.33
CA GLU A 879 -9.83 -14.50 -39.90
C GLU A 879 -9.43 -13.20 -39.21
N LEU A 880 -8.29 -12.60 -39.59
CA LEU A 880 -7.91 -11.28 -39.12
C LEU A 880 -8.87 -10.19 -39.62
N GLN A 881 -9.36 -10.27 -40.86
CA GLN A 881 -10.41 -9.39 -41.39
C GLN A 881 -11.74 -9.54 -40.65
N TRP A 882 -12.19 -10.78 -40.38
CA TRP A 882 -13.40 -11.05 -39.60
C TRP A 882 -13.29 -10.56 -38.16
N THR A 883 -12.14 -10.82 -37.51
CA THR A 883 -11.84 -10.35 -36.16
C THR A 883 -11.81 -8.82 -36.10
N LYS A 884 -11.27 -8.16 -37.15
CA LYS A 884 -11.35 -6.69 -37.27
C LYS A 884 -12.81 -6.22 -37.36
N SER A 885 -13.64 -6.82 -38.22
CA SER A 885 -15.07 -6.47 -38.33
C SER A 885 -15.75 -6.54 -36.97
N LYS A 886 -15.51 -7.61 -36.20
CA LYS A 886 -16.07 -7.78 -34.84
C LYS A 886 -15.61 -6.73 -33.82
N ILE A 887 -14.39 -6.17 -33.98
CA ILE A 887 -13.92 -5.02 -33.18
C ILE A 887 -14.66 -3.74 -33.60
N GLU A 888 -14.87 -3.54 -34.91
CA GLU A 888 -15.61 -2.40 -35.46
C GLU A 888 -17.09 -2.45 -35.04
N ASP A 889 -17.76 -3.60 -35.15
CA ASP A 889 -19.12 -3.86 -34.68
C ASP A 889 -19.28 -3.53 -33.18
N ALA A 890 -18.33 -3.97 -32.35
CA ALA A 890 -18.34 -3.70 -30.91
C ALA A 890 -18.11 -2.21 -30.59
N ALA A 891 -17.21 -1.54 -31.32
CA ALA A 891 -16.97 -0.11 -31.17
C ALA A 891 -18.17 0.75 -31.64
N LEU A 892 -18.90 0.30 -32.66
CA LEU A 892 -20.17 0.89 -33.09
C LEU A 892 -21.25 0.70 -32.02
N GLY A 893 -21.46 -0.51 -31.51
CA GLY A 893 -22.47 -0.79 -30.47
C GLY A 893 -22.31 0.06 -29.20
N ILE A 894 -21.08 0.27 -28.72
CA ILE A 894 -20.79 1.21 -27.61
C ILE A 894 -21.22 2.64 -27.96
N THR A 895 -20.95 3.06 -29.20
CA THR A 895 -21.22 4.42 -29.69
C THR A 895 -22.72 4.66 -29.92
N GLU A 896 -23.47 3.66 -30.40
CA GLU A 896 -24.92 3.75 -30.61
C GLU A 896 -25.70 3.82 -29.29
N ASN A 897 -25.37 2.97 -28.31
CA ASN A 897 -25.99 3.03 -27.00
C ASN A 897 -25.65 4.36 -26.28
N LEU A 898 -24.40 4.83 -26.37
CA LEU A 898 -24.03 6.16 -25.85
C LEU A 898 -24.80 7.29 -26.55
N LYS A 899 -25.02 7.18 -27.86
CA LYS A 899 -25.76 8.17 -28.67
C LYS A 899 -27.25 8.24 -28.31
N GLU A 900 -27.91 7.11 -28.02
CA GLU A 900 -29.29 7.13 -27.50
C GLU A 900 -29.37 7.92 -26.18
N LEU A 901 -28.44 7.67 -25.25
CA LEU A 901 -28.41 8.38 -23.96
C LEU A 901 -28.21 9.89 -24.11
N ILE A 902 -27.31 10.35 -25.01
CA ILE A 902 -27.12 11.78 -25.29
C ILE A 902 -28.37 12.39 -25.94
N GLN A 903 -29.00 11.69 -26.88
CA GLN A 903 -30.22 12.17 -27.54
C GLN A 903 -31.38 12.36 -26.56
N LEU A 904 -31.42 11.56 -25.49
CA LEU A 904 -32.42 11.60 -24.42
C LEU A 904 -31.97 12.41 -23.18
N ARG A 905 -30.79 13.05 -23.22
CA ARG A 905 -30.21 13.88 -22.12
C ARG A 905 -29.93 13.12 -20.82
N LEU A 906 -29.59 11.83 -20.94
CA LEU A 906 -29.31 10.92 -19.83
C LEU A 906 -27.81 10.83 -19.49
N GLU A 907 -26.93 11.50 -20.25
CA GLU A 907 -25.47 11.45 -20.05
C GLU A 907 -25.03 11.98 -18.67
N ARG A 908 -25.80 12.90 -18.07
CA ARG A 908 -25.60 13.40 -16.70
C ARG A 908 -25.74 12.33 -15.61
N PHE A 909 -26.48 11.26 -15.89
CA PHE A 909 -26.72 10.15 -14.96
C PHE A 909 -25.74 8.97 -15.17
N LEU A 910 -24.80 9.08 -16.11
CA LEU A 910 -23.82 8.03 -16.35
C LEU A 910 -22.85 7.89 -15.16
N PRO A 911 -22.57 6.66 -14.69
CA PRO A 911 -21.58 6.45 -13.64
C PRO A 911 -20.18 6.82 -14.16
N ILE A 912 -19.34 7.42 -13.30
CA ILE A 912 -17.97 7.89 -13.65
C ILE A 912 -17.13 6.80 -14.34
N SER A 913 -17.36 5.53 -14.01
CA SER A 913 -16.70 4.39 -14.67
C SER A 913 -16.95 4.28 -16.17
N ILE A 914 -18.01 4.90 -16.72
CA ILE A 914 -18.33 4.81 -18.16
C ILE A 914 -17.18 5.27 -19.06
N ALA A 915 -16.40 6.25 -18.59
CA ALA A 915 -15.25 6.82 -19.28
C ALA A 915 -14.23 5.74 -19.70
N ALA A 916 -14.09 4.67 -18.92
CA ALA A 916 -13.16 3.58 -19.19
C ALA A 916 -13.53 2.72 -20.40
N TYR A 917 -14.82 2.56 -20.71
CA TYR A 917 -15.30 1.76 -21.85
C TYR A 917 -15.38 2.57 -23.13
N ILE A 918 -15.71 3.87 -23.05
CA ILE A 918 -15.92 4.72 -24.23
C ILE A 918 -14.61 5.30 -24.81
N ALA A 919 -13.56 5.50 -23.99
CA ALA A 919 -12.38 6.25 -24.42
C ALA A 919 -11.61 5.62 -25.59
N VAL A 920 -11.41 4.30 -25.59
CA VAL A 920 -10.63 3.61 -26.64
C VAL A 920 -11.41 3.44 -27.94
N PRO A 921 -12.69 3.02 -27.95
CA PRO A 921 -13.54 3.04 -29.15
C PRO A 921 -13.63 4.43 -29.79
N LEU A 922 -13.81 5.49 -28.99
CA LEU A 922 -13.83 6.87 -29.51
C LEU A 922 -12.50 7.29 -30.14
N VAL A 923 -11.36 6.88 -29.57
CA VAL A 923 -10.03 7.14 -30.17
C VAL A 923 -9.86 6.41 -31.51
N LEU A 924 -10.34 5.17 -31.64
CA LEU A 924 -10.30 4.45 -32.91
C LEU A 924 -11.17 5.14 -33.97
N HIS A 925 -12.43 5.44 -33.68
CA HIS A 925 -13.31 6.17 -34.60
C HIS A 925 -12.72 7.53 -35.01
N ILE A 926 -12.05 8.26 -34.10
CA ILE A 926 -11.35 9.51 -34.41
C ILE A 926 -10.13 9.28 -35.34
N LEU A 927 -9.41 8.17 -35.19
CA LEU A 927 -8.29 7.80 -36.06
C LEU A 927 -8.80 7.42 -37.46
N ASP A 928 -9.82 6.56 -37.56
CA ASP A 928 -10.38 6.13 -38.84
C ASP A 928 -11.00 7.31 -39.60
N VAL A 929 -11.73 8.22 -38.93
CA VAL A 929 -12.22 9.47 -39.54
C VAL A 929 -11.07 10.39 -39.98
N ARG A 930 -9.92 10.39 -39.30
CA ARG A 930 -8.71 11.15 -39.72
C ARG A 930 -7.99 10.49 -40.91
N LEU A 931 -8.00 9.17 -41.00
CA LEU A 931 -7.40 8.41 -42.10
C LEU A 931 -8.26 8.49 -43.37
N ALA A 932 -9.57 8.30 -43.26
CA ALA A 932 -10.53 8.45 -44.36
C ALA A 932 -10.51 9.87 -44.98
N LYS A 933 -10.14 10.89 -44.20
CA LYS A 933 -9.97 12.28 -44.66
C LYS A 933 -8.67 12.54 -45.44
N ARG A 934 -7.89 11.51 -45.79
CA ARG A 934 -6.75 11.60 -46.73
C ARG A 934 -7.07 10.99 -48.11
N PRO A 935 -7.71 11.72 -49.03
CA PRO A 935 -7.87 11.25 -50.40
C PRO A 935 -6.54 11.26 -51.16
N LEU A 936 -6.21 10.12 -51.78
CA LEU A 936 -5.45 9.98 -53.05
C LEU A 936 -4.34 11.05 -53.32
N GLN A 937 -3.28 11.05 -52.52
CA GLN A 937 -2.03 11.80 -52.80
C GLN A 937 -0.76 10.92 -52.84
N ILE A 938 -0.91 9.60 -52.99
CA ILE A 938 0.21 8.66 -53.17
C ILE A 938 0.09 7.98 -54.54
N ALA A 939 -0.02 8.81 -55.59
CA ALA A 939 -0.21 8.39 -56.98
C ALA A 939 0.30 9.44 -58.00
N GLN A 940 1.42 10.11 -57.66
CA GLN A 940 2.26 10.92 -58.56
C GLN A 940 3.73 10.70 -58.18
#